data_AF-A0A938J2H9-F1
#
_entry.id   AF-A0A938J2H9-F1
#
_cell.length_a   1.000
_cell.length_b   1.000
_cell.length_c   1.000
_cell.angle_alpha   90.00
_cell.angle_beta   90.00
_cell.angle_gamma   90.00
#
_symmetry.space_group_name_H-M   'P 1'
#
loop_
_entity.id
_entity.type
_entity.pdbx_description
1 polymer ?
#
loop_
_entity_poly.entity_id
_entity_poly.type
_entity_poly.pdbx_seq_one_letter_code
_entity_poly.pdbx_strand_id
1 'polypeptide(L)'
;MRVDPTLVRSGQWWDHKMPQLVATAALCLLPASGSLDGTTVLLDLVLFLVAAVGVAAFGHVLNDLADIRTDALAGVTNQMAGLDVPQRAAVLAVTVAAGGLPWLVLPTSARTLALLATEVVLLTIYSLPPLRLKDRAAAGVLADALYAYVVPVMLTVSVFTDLGGSSWPAWWITVPVASWMLLMGLRGILWHQIGDLAHDRRAGVRTFVTGVGAERTRRVLSVLVVAELLAAVGSLLAVGSATGQTWLPLFGLGYLIYRAFQMSLLWSEPLHPVALRSANGRIRYLGYVLLNEFVERWLPVAALVALALRIPIVWFAVAVHLLVFDNAVVEFLRRDLPSLPDALNRLAHEGKSRRNIRKVADRRRAALAAGPAQVSDAVRSSCRWVFVVCGPELHVETLATAVRNLRPLTSLEIWVVTDTSRNVRPIEVDGIDRVVDVRTPDHLDDHQASIWLKTGVHRHVPEGEWCYLDSDIIAVRPGMEAVFDHRAGPVAFASDLTISSNQVDRFSPWAMACECSGHGDTHSCGHLREQLGVRFDLEVPGDWVHWNGGVFLFGPDSAEFLDMWNERALASFDWPEWRTRDQGALIATVWTLGLQDTPRIPPEFNFIADLGNSDLCLDPDRGWALHPAGPWHRAHMLHLYTSRLEDPNWELGRDVEAPVVRQTLVRTLRWRRFEVRQRAKDEYLNARSDLTQRRQVWGQRSRDGYWGIRSRLGLYWLRIRRQPQRLRPSRIAASAARRSGERRSAEP
;
A
#
# COMPACT_ATOMS: atom_id res chain seq x y z
N MET A 1 -0.58 -10.79 0.31
CA MET A 1 -2.04 -10.76 0.56
C MET A 1 -2.26 -10.75 2.06
N ARG A 2 -3.18 -9.92 2.59
CA ARG A 2 -3.59 -10.07 3.99
C ARG A 2 -4.43 -11.35 4.10
N VAL A 3 -4.11 -12.22 5.04
CA VAL A 3 -4.96 -13.37 5.38
C VAL A 3 -6.28 -12.80 5.89
N ASP A 4 -7.37 -13.10 5.20
CA ASP A 4 -8.70 -12.70 5.65
C ASP A 4 -9.15 -13.71 6.73
N PRO A 5 -9.32 -13.28 7.99
CA PRO A 5 -9.69 -14.19 9.07
C PRO A 5 -11.15 -14.65 8.99
N THR A 6 -11.95 -14.11 8.07
CA THR A 6 -13.36 -14.46 7.94
C THR A 6 -13.54 -15.81 7.24
N LEU A 7 -14.53 -16.56 7.73
CA LEU A 7 -14.84 -17.93 7.29
C LEU A 7 -15.29 -18.00 5.82
N VAL A 8 -15.80 -16.89 5.28
CA VAL A 8 -16.31 -16.73 3.90
C VAL A 8 -15.46 -15.79 3.04
N ARG A 9 -14.27 -15.40 3.53
CA ARG A 9 -13.33 -14.49 2.85
C ARG A 9 -13.97 -13.17 2.40
N SER A 10 -14.84 -12.57 3.23
CA SER A 10 -15.63 -11.39 2.85
C SER A 10 -14.77 -10.19 2.44
N GLY A 11 -13.58 -10.04 3.02
CA GLY A 11 -12.61 -9.01 2.64
C GLY A 11 -12.04 -9.16 1.22
N GLN A 12 -12.27 -10.30 0.54
CA GLN A 12 -11.84 -10.50 -0.85
C GLN A 12 -12.89 -10.06 -1.88
N TRP A 13 -14.16 -9.91 -1.49
CA TRP A 13 -15.24 -9.69 -2.46
C TRP A 13 -16.30 -8.67 -2.04
N TRP A 14 -16.45 -8.36 -0.75
CA TRP A 14 -17.52 -7.48 -0.25
C TRP A 14 -17.53 -6.10 -0.90
N ASP A 15 -16.41 -5.37 -0.80
CA ASP A 15 -16.29 -4.01 -1.32
C ASP A 15 -16.18 -3.96 -2.86
N HIS A 16 -15.84 -5.09 -3.49
CA HIS A 16 -15.63 -5.15 -4.93
C HIS A 16 -16.88 -5.56 -5.71
N LYS A 17 -17.72 -6.45 -5.15
CA LYS A 17 -18.89 -7.02 -5.84
C LYS A 17 -20.20 -6.37 -5.43
N MET A 18 -20.44 -6.16 -4.13
CA MET A 18 -21.75 -5.73 -3.63
C MET A 18 -22.14 -4.32 -4.06
N PRO A 19 -21.25 -3.30 -4.05
CA PRO A 19 -21.61 -1.96 -4.51
C PRO A 19 -22.09 -1.93 -5.97
N GLN A 20 -21.54 -2.80 -6.81
CA GLN A 20 -21.92 -2.90 -8.23
C GLN A 20 -23.37 -3.36 -8.38
N LEU A 21 -23.77 -4.40 -7.62
CA LEU A 21 -25.14 -4.90 -7.63
C LEU A 21 -26.13 -3.82 -7.14
N VAL A 22 -25.76 -3.07 -6.11
CA VAL A 22 -26.55 -1.93 -5.61
C VAL A 22 -26.72 -0.86 -6.68
N ALA A 23 -25.64 -0.50 -7.38
CA ALA A 23 -25.69 0.47 -8.47
C ALA A 23 -26.62 0.00 -9.60
N THR A 24 -26.47 -1.25 -10.04
CA THR A 24 -27.29 -1.84 -11.10
C THR A 24 -28.76 -1.89 -10.70
N ALA A 25 -29.08 -2.34 -9.49
CA ALA A 25 -30.45 -2.38 -8.98
C ALA A 25 -31.09 -0.98 -9.00
N ALA A 26 -30.38 0.02 -8.45
CA ALA A 26 -30.88 1.40 -8.41
C ALA A 26 -31.12 1.97 -9.82
N LEU A 27 -30.20 1.75 -10.76
CA LEU A 27 -30.35 2.20 -12.15
C LEU A 27 -31.54 1.53 -12.87
N CYS A 28 -31.81 0.25 -12.61
CA CYS A 28 -32.95 -0.46 -13.22
C CYS A 28 -34.31 0.06 -12.74
N LEU A 29 -34.39 0.56 -11.51
CA LEU A 29 -35.64 1.07 -10.93
C LEU A 29 -35.96 2.53 -11.32
N LEU A 30 -34.96 3.30 -11.75
CA LEU A 30 -35.13 4.73 -12.07
C LEU A 30 -36.24 5.01 -13.12
N PRO A 31 -36.36 4.27 -14.23
CA PRO A 31 -37.42 4.50 -15.23
C PRO A 31 -38.84 4.39 -14.64
N ALA A 32 -39.05 3.46 -13.72
CA ALA A 32 -40.36 3.14 -13.14
C ALA A 32 -40.62 3.80 -11.78
N SER A 33 -39.65 4.56 -11.27
CA SER A 33 -39.66 5.13 -9.90
C SER A 33 -40.92 5.90 -9.48
N GLY A 34 -41.71 6.44 -10.42
CA GLY A 34 -42.96 7.14 -10.13
C GLY A 34 -44.11 6.25 -9.66
N SER A 35 -44.05 4.94 -9.90
CA SER A 35 -45.12 3.98 -9.57
C SER A 35 -44.72 2.94 -8.52
N LEU A 36 -43.52 3.03 -7.97
CA LEU A 36 -42.97 2.05 -7.04
C LEU A 36 -43.28 2.42 -5.59
N ASP A 37 -43.64 1.41 -4.79
CA ASP A 37 -43.66 1.56 -3.33
C ASP A 37 -42.23 1.50 -2.78
N GLY A 38 -41.82 2.56 -2.09
CA GLY A 38 -40.45 2.67 -1.60
C GLY A 38 -40.08 1.66 -0.51
N THR A 39 -41.06 1.17 0.26
CA THR A 39 -40.81 0.17 1.31
C THR A 39 -40.54 -1.19 0.68
N THR A 40 -41.34 -1.56 -0.32
CA THR A 40 -41.13 -2.77 -1.13
C THR A 40 -39.78 -2.73 -1.83
N VAL A 41 -39.41 -1.60 -2.46
CA VAL A 41 -38.08 -1.42 -3.07
C VAL A 41 -36.94 -1.69 -2.09
N LEU A 42 -37.04 -1.16 -0.87
CA LEU A 42 -36.01 -1.39 0.16
C LEU A 42 -35.96 -2.85 0.62
N LEU A 43 -37.12 -3.46 0.83
CA LEU A 43 -37.20 -4.86 1.24
C LEU A 43 -36.60 -5.79 0.17
N ASP A 44 -36.99 -5.61 -1.09
CA ASP A 44 -36.48 -6.39 -2.21
C ASP A 44 -34.97 -6.21 -2.40
N LEU A 45 -34.48 -4.97 -2.26
CA LEU A 45 -33.03 -4.71 -2.29
C LEU A 45 -32.30 -5.45 -1.17
N VAL A 46 -32.81 -5.43 0.06
CA VAL A 46 -32.20 -6.15 1.19
C VAL A 46 -32.23 -7.66 0.96
N LEU A 47 -33.37 -8.22 0.55
CA LEU A 47 -33.53 -9.64 0.27
C LEU A 47 -32.59 -10.10 -0.86
N PHE A 48 -32.48 -9.31 -1.93
CA PHE A 48 -31.57 -9.58 -3.03
C PHE A 48 -30.11 -9.54 -2.59
N LEU A 49 -29.71 -8.57 -1.77
CA LEU A 49 -28.34 -8.50 -1.25
C LEU A 49 -28.02 -9.68 -0.30
N VAL A 50 -28.98 -10.12 0.52
CA VAL A 50 -28.82 -11.35 1.33
C VAL A 50 -28.61 -12.56 0.43
N ALA A 51 -29.39 -12.70 -0.66
CA ALA A 51 -29.22 -13.77 -1.63
C ALA A 51 -27.83 -13.70 -2.29
N ALA A 52 -27.42 -12.52 -2.75
CA ALA A 52 -26.11 -12.32 -3.39
C ALA A 52 -24.94 -12.66 -2.44
N VAL A 53 -25.04 -12.28 -1.17
CA VAL A 53 -24.07 -12.65 -0.13
C VAL A 53 -24.03 -14.16 0.07
N GLY A 54 -25.19 -14.82 0.13
CA GLY A 54 -25.28 -16.27 0.25
C GLY A 54 -24.62 -17.00 -0.92
N VAL A 55 -24.90 -16.58 -2.15
CA VAL A 55 -24.31 -17.15 -3.38
C VAL A 55 -22.79 -16.91 -3.43
N ALA A 56 -22.33 -15.70 -3.13
CA ALA A 56 -20.90 -15.40 -3.08
C ALA A 56 -20.18 -16.24 -2.02
N ALA A 57 -20.75 -16.35 -0.83
CA ALA A 57 -20.23 -17.20 0.24
C ALA A 57 -20.24 -18.68 -0.14
N PHE A 58 -21.29 -19.16 -0.80
CA PHE A 58 -21.37 -20.53 -1.32
C PHE A 58 -20.20 -20.82 -2.28
N GLY A 59 -19.92 -19.93 -3.24
CA GLY A 59 -18.80 -20.08 -4.17
C GLY A 59 -17.45 -20.21 -3.46
N HIS A 60 -17.16 -19.32 -2.50
CA HIS A 60 -15.90 -19.36 -1.75
C HIS A 60 -15.78 -20.59 -0.84
N VAL A 61 -16.84 -20.97 -0.13
CA VAL A 61 -16.86 -22.18 0.71
C VAL A 61 -16.66 -23.43 -0.15
N LEU A 62 -17.34 -23.51 -1.30
CA LEU A 62 -17.22 -24.65 -2.20
C LEU A 62 -15.80 -24.77 -2.76
N ASN A 63 -15.18 -23.65 -3.13
CA ASN A 63 -13.82 -23.64 -3.61
C ASN A 63 -12.83 -24.09 -2.51
N ASP A 64 -12.96 -23.56 -1.29
CA ASP A 64 -12.09 -23.93 -0.16
C ASP A 64 -12.24 -25.41 0.21
N LEU A 65 -13.46 -25.95 0.17
CA LEU A 65 -13.70 -27.39 0.38
C LEU A 65 -13.00 -28.26 -0.68
N ALA A 66 -13.00 -27.82 -1.94
CA ALA A 66 -12.34 -28.53 -3.02
C ALA A 66 -10.80 -28.46 -2.93
N ASP A 67 -10.25 -27.39 -2.35
CA ASP A 67 -8.81 -27.10 -2.35
C ASP A 67 -8.05 -27.48 -1.08
N ILE A 68 -8.72 -28.02 -0.04
CA ILE A 68 -8.07 -28.40 1.24
C ILE A 68 -6.71 -29.11 1.05
N ARG A 69 -6.65 -30.08 0.12
CA ARG A 69 -5.40 -30.83 -0.15
C ARG A 69 -4.37 -30.03 -0.92
N THR A 70 -4.80 -29.27 -1.93
CA THR A 70 -3.91 -28.48 -2.79
C THR A 70 -3.32 -27.30 -2.02
N ASP A 71 -4.11 -26.64 -1.18
CA ASP A 71 -3.66 -25.56 -0.31
C ASP A 71 -2.64 -26.05 0.72
N ALA A 72 -2.87 -27.24 1.31
CA ALA A 72 -1.92 -27.86 2.24
C ALA A 72 -0.57 -28.16 1.57
N LEU A 73 -0.57 -28.66 0.33
CA LEU A 73 0.66 -28.89 -0.45
C LEU A 73 1.37 -27.59 -0.81
N ALA A 74 0.63 -26.50 -1.00
CA ALA A 74 1.17 -25.18 -1.31
C ALA A 74 1.61 -24.38 -0.07
N GLY A 75 1.39 -24.91 1.15
CA GLY A 75 1.67 -24.20 2.41
C GLY A 75 0.72 -23.02 2.68
N VAL A 76 -0.48 -23.02 2.08
CA VAL A 76 -1.46 -21.94 2.20
C VAL A 76 -2.53 -22.31 3.24
N THR A 77 -2.94 -21.33 4.06
CA THR A 77 -4.02 -21.49 5.04
C THR A 77 -5.38 -21.60 4.35
N ASN A 78 -6.13 -22.67 4.64
CA ASN A 78 -7.48 -22.91 4.14
C ASN A 78 -8.50 -22.82 5.28
N GLN A 79 -9.56 -22.02 5.10
CA GLN A 79 -10.54 -21.73 6.16
C GLN A 79 -11.42 -22.93 6.53
N MET A 80 -11.58 -23.90 5.62
CA MET A 80 -12.37 -25.11 5.85
C MET A 80 -11.54 -26.26 6.43
N ALA A 81 -10.21 -26.21 6.32
CA ALA A 81 -9.32 -27.29 6.75
C ALA A 81 -9.44 -27.58 8.26
N GLY A 82 -9.60 -26.54 9.09
CA GLY A 82 -9.73 -26.67 10.55
C GLY A 82 -11.10 -27.10 11.06
N LEU A 83 -12.11 -27.20 10.18
CA LEU A 83 -13.49 -27.58 10.55
C LEU A 83 -13.71 -29.08 10.37
N ASP A 84 -14.56 -29.66 11.22
CA ASP A 84 -15.03 -31.05 11.03
C ASP A 84 -16.13 -31.15 9.95
N VAL A 85 -16.53 -32.37 9.59
CA VAL A 85 -17.51 -32.60 8.51
C VAL A 85 -18.89 -31.98 8.83
N PRO A 86 -19.46 -32.14 10.04
CA PRO A 86 -20.71 -31.46 10.41
C PRO A 86 -20.63 -29.94 10.31
N GLN A 87 -19.53 -29.33 10.77
CA GLN A 87 -19.33 -27.88 10.68
C GLN A 87 -19.24 -27.42 9.23
N ARG A 88 -18.49 -28.13 8.37
CA ARG A 88 -18.42 -27.85 6.92
C ARG A 88 -19.79 -27.94 6.26
N ALA A 89 -20.57 -28.97 6.58
CA ALA A 89 -21.92 -29.14 6.08
C ALA A 89 -22.88 -28.04 6.56
N ALA A 90 -22.77 -27.63 7.84
CA ALA A 90 -23.56 -26.55 8.41
C ALA A 90 -23.25 -25.21 7.74
N VAL A 91 -21.97 -24.89 7.52
CA VAL A 91 -21.55 -23.67 6.81
C VAL A 91 -22.10 -23.66 5.39
N LEU A 92 -21.97 -24.77 4.66
CA LEU A 92 -22.50 -24.90 3.31
C LEU A 92 -24.04 -24.78 3.28
N ALA A 93 -24.74 -25.39 4.23
CA ALA A 93 -26.20 -25.30 4.33
C ALA A 93 -26.66 -23.87 4.61
N VAL A 94 -25.95 -23.13 5.47
CA VAL A 94 -26.25 -21.72 5.76
C VAL A 94 -26.04 -20.83 4.54
N THR A 95 -24.97 -21.03 3.75
CA THR A 95 -24.75 -20.22 2.54
C THR A 95 -25.80 -20.51 1.47
N VAL A 96 -26.18 -21.77 1.29
CA VAL A 96 -27.29 -22.16 0.40
C VAL A 96 -28.63 -21.59 0.88
N ALA A 97 -28.92 -21.66 2.19
CA ALA A 97 -30.14 -21.10 2.75
C ALA A 97 -30.20 -19.58 2.58
N ALA A 98 -29.10 -18.87 2.86
CA ALA A 98 -29.01 -17.42 2.64
C ALA A 98 -29.17 -17.06 1.16
N GLY A 99 -28.60 -17.85 0.25
CA GLY A 99 -28.72 -17.66 -1.20
C GLY A 99 -30.10 -18.01 -1.76
N GLY A 100 -30.82 -18.95 -1.14
CA GLY A 100 -32.06 -19.54 -1.65
C GLY A 100 -33.35 -18.99 -1.04
N LEU A 101 -33.41 -18.80 0.29
CA LEU A 101 -34.64 -18.39 0.98
C LEU A 101 -35.22 -17.04 0.53
N PRO A 102 -34.43 -16.01 0.19
CA PRO A 102 -34.99 -14.75 -0.29
C PRO A 102 -35.83 -14.90 -1.57
N TRP A 103 -35.57 -15.92 -2.40
CA TRP A 103 -36.33 -16.18 -3.63
C TRP A 103 -37.75 -16.72 -3.39
N LEU A 104 -38.12 -17.00 -2.14
CA LEU A 104 -39.52 -17.26 -1.77
C LEU A 104 -40.38 -15.98 -1.82
N VAL A 105 -39.74 -14.82 -1.77
CA VAL A 105 -40.38 -13.50 -1.74
C VAL A 105 -40.03 -12.68 -2.98
N LEU A 106 -38.76 -12.73 -3.42
CA LEU A 106 -38.31 -12.02 -4.61
C LEU A 106 -39.03 -12.51 -5.88
N PRO A 107 -39.26 -11.64 -6.86
CA PRO A 107 -39.92 -12.03 -8.10
C PRO A 107 -39.07 -13.00 -8.91
N THR A 108 -39.70 -14.07 -9.36
CA THR A 108 -39.07 -15.08 -10.21
C THR A 108 -39.71 -15.08 -11.60
N SER A 109 -38.89 -14.79 -12.61
CA SER A 109 -39.21 -15.07 -14.02
C SER A 109 -38.37 -16.25 -14.52
N ALA A 110 -38.76 -16.87 -15.64
CA ALA A 110 -37.98 -17.96 -16.26
C ALA A 110 -36.53 -17.53 -16.53
N ARG A 111 -36.30 -16.24 -16.81
CA ARG A 111 -34.97 -15.66 -17.02
C ARG A 111 -34.16 -15.58 -15.73
N THR A 112 -34.77 -15.05 -14.66
CA THR A 112 -34.16 -15.00 -13.33
C THR A 112 -33.75 -16.39 -12.86
N LEU A 113 -34.63 -17.39 -13.03
CA LEU A 113 -34.32 -18.78 -12.69
C LEU A 113 -33.20 -19.35 -13.56
N ALA A 114 -33.19 -19.07 -14.87
CA ALA A 114 -32.10 -19.51 -15.76
C ALA A 114 -30.75 -18.89 -15.38
N LEU A 115 -30.72 -17.60 -15.04
CA LEU A 115 -29.50 -16.90 -14.59
C LEU A 115 -29.02 -17.42 -13.24
N LEU A 116 -29.92 -17.64 -12.28
CA LEU A 116 -29.60 -18.22 -10.98
C LEU A 116 -29.06 -19.65 -11.13
N ALA A 117 -29.68 -20.47 -11.98
CA ALA A 117 -29.19 -21.81 -12.28
C ALA A 117 -27.81 -21.75 -12.95
N THR A 118 -27.61 -20.82 -13.89
CA THR A 118 -26.32 -20.63 -14.55
C THR A 118 -25.23 -20.24 -13.54
N GLU A 119 -25.53 -19.33 -12.62
CA GLU A 119 -24.62 -18.89 -11.55
C GLU A 119 -24.16 -20.07 -10.68
N VAL A 120 -25.12 -20.85 -10.16
CA VAL A 120 -24.83 -22.02 -9.32
C VAL A 120 -24.06 -23.08 -10.09
N VAL A 121 -24.44 -23.34 -11.34
CA VAL A 121 -23.74 -24.30 -12.22
C VAL A 121 -22.30 -23.86 -12.44
N LEU A 122 -22.06 -22.60 -12.82
CA LEU A 122 -20.70 -22.08 -13.06
C LEU A 122 -19.82 -22.19 -11.82
N LEU A 123 -20.32 -21.76 -10.65
CA LEU A 123 -19.59 -21.88 -9.38
C LEU A 123 -19.22 -23.33 -9.05
N THR A 124 -20.13 -24.25 -9.33
CA THR A 124 -19.94 -25.68 -9.07
C THR A 124 -18.93 -26.29 -10.01
N ILE A 125 -19.09 -26.12 -11.34
CA ILE A 125 -18.20 -26.73 -12.34
C ILE A 125 -16.82 -26.05 -12.38
N TYR A 126 -16.71 -24.82 -11.90
CA TYR A 126 -15.43 -24.15 -11.70
C TYR A 126 -14.59 -24.86 -10.63
N SER A 127 -15.22 -25.21 -9.50
CA SER A 127 -14.54 -25.70 -8.31
C SER A 127 -14.38 -27.23 -8.26
N LEU A 128 -15.39 -27.98 -8.72
CA LEU A 128 -15.49 -29.43 -8.51
C LEU A 128 -15.17 -30.29 -9.76
N PRO A 129 -14.64 -31.51 -9.58
CA PRO A 129 -14.52 -32.51 -10.65
C PRO A 129 -15.90 -33.02 -11.12
N PRO A 130 -16.01 -33.58 -12.35
CA PRO A 130 -14.92 -33.89 -13.30
C PRO A 130 -14.48 -32.69 -14.18
N LEU A 131 -15.24 -31.58 -14.17
CA LEU A 131 -14.94 -30.43 -15.04
C LEU A 131 -13.80 -29.57 -14.48
N ARG A 132 -13.94 -29.13 -13.22
CA ARG A 132 -13.01 -28.25 -12.46
C ARG A 132 -12.37 -27.20 -13.36
N LEU A 133 -13.18 -26.28 -13.90
CA LEU A 133 -12.75 -25.34 -14.94
C LEU A 133 -11.58 -24.46 -14.53
N LYS A 134 -11.35 -24.23 -13.22
CA LYS A 134 -10.18 -23.49 -12.75
C LYS A 134 -8.85 -24.10 -13.19
N ASP A 135 -8.81 -25.41 -13.43
CA ASP A 135 -7.63 -26.13 -13.93
C ASP A 135 -7.51 -26.08 -15.48
N ARG A 136 -8.41 -25.34 -16.16
CA ARG A 136 -8.59 -25.35 -17.63
C ARG A 136 -8.24 -24.01 -18.28
N ALA A 137 -7.07 -23.44 -17.97
CA ALA A 137 -6.50 -22.24 -18.60
C ALA A 137 -7.55 -21.18 -19.01
N ALA A 138 -7.83 -21.00 -20.31
CA ALA A 138 -8.77 -20.01 -20.83
C ALA A 138 -10.23 -20.25 -20.41
N ALA A 139 -10.67 -21.50 -20.29
CA ALA A 139 -12.02 -21.83 -19.86
C ALA A 139 -12.25 -21.47 -18.38
N GLY A 140 -11.23 -21.65 -17.53
CA GLY A 140 -11.25 -21.19 -16.14
C GLY A 140 -11.35 -19.67 -16.04
N VAL A 141 -10.55 -18.96 -16.83
CA VAL A 141 -10.58 -17.48 -16.92
C VAL A 141 -11.96 -16.98 -17.35
N LEU A 142 -12.57 -17.59 -18.36
CA LEU A 142 -13.90 -17.20 -18.83
C LEU A 142 -14.99 -17.52 -17.79
N ALA A 143 -14.97 -18.73 -17.21
CA ALA A 143 -15.94 -19.11 -16.20
C ALA A 143 -15.90 -18.16 -14.99
N ASP A 144 -14.70 -17.80 -14.53
CA ASP A 144 -14.48 -16.83 -13.46
C ASP A 144 -15.09 -15.46 -13.78
N ALA A 145 -14.77 -14.92 -14.95
CA ALA A 145 -15.32 -13.64 -15.38
C ALA A 145 -16.85 -13.66 -15.50
N LEU A 146 -17.43 -14.81 -15.90
CA LEU A 146 -18.88 -14.97 -16.03
C LEU A 146 -19.58 -15.00 -14.66
N TYR A 147 -19.21 -15.92 -13.77
CA TYR A 147 -19.90 -16.06 -12.48
C TYR A 147 -19.57 -14.90 -11.53
N ALA A 148 -18.36 -14.32 -11.60
CA ALA A 148 -17.99 -13.27 -10.65
C ALA A 148 -18.59 -11.90 -11.00
N TYR A 149 -18.90 -11.64 -12.27
CA TYR A 149 -19.32 -10.31 -12.75
C TYR A 149 -20.53 -10.34 -13.69
N VAL A 150 -20.47 -11.07 -14.82
CA VAL A 150 -21.51 -10.98 -15.86
C VAL A 150 -22.85 -11.49 -15.36
N VAL A 151 -22.89 -12.72 -14.84
CA VAL A 151 -24.14 -13.37 -14.43
C VAL A 151 -24.79 -12.67 -13.24
N PRO A 152 -24.08 -12.28 -12.16
CA PRO A 152 -24.68 -11.53 -11.05
C PRO A 152 -25.29 -10.19 -11.48
N VAL A 153 -24.62 -9.45 -12.38
CA VAL A 153 -25.14 -8.17 -12.88
C VAL A 153 -26.34 -8.39 -13.79
N MET A 154 -26.31 -9.39 -14.67
CA MET A 154 -27.48 -9.73 -15.51
C MET A 154 -28.66 -10.24 -14.69
N LEU A 155 -28.40 -11.00 -13.61
CA LEU A 155 -29.42 -11.43 -12.65
C LEU A 155 -30.04 -10.22 -11.95
N THR A 156 -29.23 -9.26 -11.51
CA THR A 156 -29.70 -8.00 -10.92
C THR A 156 -30.56 -7.23 -11.90
N VAL A 157 -30.11 -7.09 -13.15
CA VAL A 157 -30.89 -6.45 -14.21
C VAL A 157 -32.24 -7.15 -14.37
N SER A 158 -32.26 -8.48 -14.49
CA SER A 158 -33.51 -9.25 -14.65
C SER A 158 -34.50 -8.99 -13.51
N VAL A 159 -34.05 -9.11 -12.25
CA VAL A 159 -34.90 -8.92 -11.07
C VAL A 159 -35.47 -7.50 -11.00
N PHE A 160 -34.61 -6.48 -11.12
CA PHE A 160 -35.04 -5.10 -10.89
C PHE A 160 -35.74 -4.47 -12.10
N THR A 161 -35.57 -4.99 -13.31
CA THR A 161 -36.46 -4.62 -14.43
C THR A 161 -37.84 -5.24 -14.30
N ASP A 162 -37.93 -6.48 -13.81
CA ASP A 162 -39.20 -7.17 -13.57
C ASP A 162 -39.99 -6.43 -12.46
N LEU A 163 -39.32 -6.04 -11.36
CA LEU A 163 -39.91 -5.19 -10.30
C LEU A 163 -40.36 -3.82 -10.82
N GLY A 164 -39.59 -3.23 -11.73
CA GLY A 164 -39.93 -1.97 -12.38
C GLY A 164 -41.07 -2.06 -13.39
N GLY A 165 -41.66 -3.24 -13.62
CA GLY A 165 -42.68 -3.45 -14.65
C GLY A 165 -42.19 -3.13 -16.07
N SER A 166 -40.88 -3.09 -16.27
CA SER A 166 -40.25 -2.74 -17.54
C SER A 166 -39.98 -4.00 -18.36
N SER A 167 -40.17 -3.94 -19.68
CA SER A 167 -39.68 -4.99 -20.56
C SER A 167 -38.16 -5.10 -20.46
N TRP A 168 -37.62 -6.27 -20.84
CA TRP A 168 -36.17 -6.52 -20.81
C TRP A 168 -35.38 -5.36 -21.42
N PRO A 169 -34.18 -5.02 -20.90
CA PRO A 169 -33.35 -4.04 -21.56
C PRO A 169 -33.10 -4.50 -22.98
N ALA A 170 -33.28 -3.59 -23.93
CA ALA A 170 -33.00 -3.89 -25.32
C ALA A 170 -31.55 -4.36 -25.48
N TRP A 171 -31.28 -5.17 -26.51
CA TRP A 171 -29.96 -5.76 -26.75
C TRP A 171 -28.83 -4.71 -26.79
N TRP A 172 -29.14 -3.49 -27.20
CA TRP A 172 -28.21 -2.37 -27.27
C TRP A 172 -27.83 -1.78 -25.89
N ILE A 173 -28.50 -2.19 -24.81
CA ILE A 173 -28.13 -1.94 -23.41
C ILE A 173 -27.41 -3.17 -22.84
N THR A 174 -28.01 -4.35 -23.03
CA THR A 174 -27.52 -5.60 -22.45
C THR A 174 -26.13 -5.96 -22.98
N VAL A 175 -25.87 -5.81 -24.27
CA VAL A 175 -24.56 -6.15 -24.88
C VAL A 175 -23.44 -5.26 -24.34
N PRO A 176 -23.55 -3.91 -24.32
CA PRO A 176 -22.52 -3.07 -23.71
C PRO A 176 -22.26 -3.40 -22.24
N VAL A 177 -23.31 -3.55 -21.42
CA VAL A 177 -23.16 -3.82 -19.98
C VAL A 177 -22.51 -5.18 -19.75
N ALA A 178 -22.97 -6.23 -20.43
CA ALA A 178 -22.36 -7.56 -20.32
C ALA A 178 -20.91 -7.58 -20.81
N SER A 179 -20.61 -6.84 -21.89
CA SER A 179 -19.23 -6.72 -22.40
C SER A 179 -18.33 -6.00 -21.40
N TRP A 180 -18.82 -4.94 -20.76
CA TRP A 180 -18.08 -4.23 -19.72
C TRP A 180 -17.80 -5.16 -18.51
N MET A 181 -18.82 -5.88 -18.03
CA MET A 181 -18.67 -6.81 -16.91
C MET A 181 -17.71 -7.96 -17.25
N LEU A 182 -17.76 -8.48 -18.48
CA LEU A 182 -16.83 -9.50 -18.94
C LEU A 182 -15.39 -8.99 -18.93
N LEU A 183 -15.14 -7.79 -19.45
CA LEU A 183 -13.80 -7.20 -19.49
C LEU A 183 -13.26 -6.92 -18.08
N MET A 184 -14.10 -6.44 -17.17
CA MET A 184 -13.77 -6.28 -15.75
C MET A 184 -13.40 -7.62 -15.11
N GLY A 185 -14.19 -8.66 -15.34
CA GLY A 185 -13.93 -10.00 -14.83
C GLY A 185 -12.63 -10.61 -15.37
N LEU A 186 -12.40 -10.53 -16.68
CA LEU A 186 -11.17 -10.97 -17.32
C LEU A 186 -9.95 -10.26 -16.75
N ARG A 187 -10.05 -8.95 -16.50
CA ARG A 187 -8.97 -8.20 -15.85
C ARG A 187 -8.68 -8.72 -14.45
N GLY A 188 -9.72 -8.91 -13.64
CA GLY A 188 -9.60 -9.38 -12.26
C GLY A 188 -8.85 -10.72 -12.18
N ILE A 189 -9.35 -11.74 -12.88
CA ILE A 189 -8.79 -13.10 -12.81
C ILE A 189 -7.37 -13.18 -13.38
N LEU A 190 -7.09 -12.51 -14.51
CA LEU A 190 -5.75 -12.53 -15.11
C LEU A 190 -4.72 -11.81 -14.23
N TRP A 191 -5.12 -10.73 -13.54
CA TRP A 191 -4.24 -10.06 -12.58
C TRP A 191 -3.94 -10.92 -11.36
N HIS A 192 -4.95 -11.64 -10.84
CA HIS A 192 -4.76 -12.58 -9.74
C HIS A 192 -3.77 -13.69 -10.14
N GLN A 193 -3.95 -14.32 -11.32
CA GLN A 193 -3.03 -15.35 -11.81
C GLN A 193 -1.59 -14.85 -12.05
N ILE A 194 -1.39 -13.56 -12.37
CA ILE A 194 -0.03 -12.97 -12.43
C ILE A 194 0.60 -12.92 -11.04
N GLY A 195 -0.17 -12.55 -10.01
CA GLY A 195 0.28 -12.52 -8.62
C GLY A 195 0.62 -13.91 -8.07
N ASP A 196 -0.16 -14.91 -8.47
CA ASP A 196 -0.02 -16.29 -7.97
C ASP A 196 0.98 -17.15 -8.75
N LEU A 197 1.59 -16.62 -9.82
CA LEU A 197 2.46 -17.37 -10.74
C LEU A 197 3.56 -18.19 -10.05
N ALA A 198 4.22 -17.63 -9.02
CA ALA A 198 5.26 -18.34 -8.29
C ALA A 198 4.70 -19.52 -7.47
N HIS A 199 3.52 -19.34 -6.87
CA HIS A 199 2.83 -20.38 -6.11
C HIS A 199 2.30 -21.47 -7.04
N ASP A 200 1.63 -21.09 -8.14
CA ASP A 200 1.10 -22.01 -9.14
C ASP A 200 2.20 -22.91 -9.74
N ARG A 201 3.37 -22.34 -10.02
CA ARG A 201 4.53 -23.09 -10.51
C ARG A 201 5.02 -24.11 -9.50
N ARG A 202 5.10 -23.75 -8.21
CA ARG A 202 5.51 -24.68 -7.14
C ARG A 202 4.49 -25.80 -6.94
N ALA A 203 3.19 -25.48 -7.04
CA ALA A 203 2.11 -26.45 -6.88
C ALA A 203 1.82 -27.29 -8.14
N GLY A 204 2.52 -27.04 -9.25
CA GLY A 204 2.31 -27.73 -10.52
C GLY A 204 0.96 -27.43 -11.18
N VAL A 205 0.29 -26.34 -10.81
CA VAL A 205 -1.03 -25.96 -11.33
C VAL A 205 -0.90 -25.35 -12.72
N ARG A 206 -1.75 -25.74 -13.66
CA ARG A 206 -1.77 -25.22 -15.04
C ARG A 206 -2.83 -24.12 -15.19
N THR A 207 -2.44 -22.88 -14.91
CA THR A 207 -3.27 -21.69 -15.18
C THR A 207 -2.99 -21.10 -16.56
N PHE A 208 -3.76 -20.08 -16.98
CA PHE A 208 -3.49 -19.39 -18.24
C PHE A 208 -2.12 -18.70 -18.22
N VAL A 209 -1.77 -18.07 -17.09
CA VAL A 209 -0.52 -17.32 -16.93
C VAL A 209 0.70 -18.24 -16.85
N THR A 210 0.59 -19.45 -16.29
CA THR A 210 1.70 -20.42 -16.30
C THR A 210 2.04 -20.87 -17.73
N GLY A 211 1.04 -20.95 -18.62
CA GLY A 211 1.23 -21.33 -20.03
C GLY A 211 1.71 -20.18 -20.92
N VAL A 212 1.12 -18.99 -20.78
CA VAL A 212 1.40 -17.83 -21.66
C VAL A 212 2.57 -16.96 -21.16
N GLY A 213 2.81 -16.96 -19.84
CA GLY A 213 3.79 -16.13 -19.16
C GLY A 213 3.24 -14.78 -18.69
N ALA A 214 3.78 -14.27 -17.57
CA ALA A 214 3.34 -13.02 -16.95
C ALA A 214 3.43 -11.82 -17.90
N GLU A 215 4.52 -11.68 -18.65
CA GLU A 215 4.77 -10.49 -19.45
C GLU A 215 3.85 -10.37 -20.68
N ARG A 216 3.57 -11.49 -21.33
CA ARG A 216 2.56 -11.54 -22.41
C ARG A 216 1.16 -11.26 -21.85
N THR A 217 0.84 -11.82 -20.68
CA THR A 217 -0.45 -11.57 -20.00
C THR A 217 -0.62 -10.09 -19.64
N ARG A 218 0.42 -9.42 -19.12
CA ARG A 218 0.40 -7.97 -18.86
C ARG A 218 0.14 -7.16 -20.12
N ARG A 219 0.74 -7.52 -21.26
CA ARG A 219 0.47 -6.84 -22.53
C ARG A 219 -0.98 -6.98 -22.96
N VAL A 220 -1.56 -8.18 -22.87
CA VAL A 220 -2.98 -8.43 -23.14
C VAL A 220 -3.87 -7.61 -22.20
N LEU A 221 -3.62 -7.68 -20.89
CA LEU A 221 -4.33 -6.89 -19.88
C LEU A 221 -4.29 -5.38 -20.18
N SER A 222 -3.15 -4.88 -20.66
CA SER A 222 -2.99 -3.46 -20.97
C SER A 222 -3.84 -2.97 -22.13
N VAL A 223 -4.23 -3.86 -23.06
CA VAL A 223 -5.20 -3.58 -24.13
C VAL A 223 -6.62 -3.76 -23.60
N LEU A 224 -6.85 -4.81 -22.80
CA LEU A 224 -8.16 -5.10 -22.19
C LEU A 224 -8.68 -3.91 -21.35
N VAL A 225 -7.84 -3.25 -20.56
CA VAL A 225 -8.29 -2.06 -19.78
C VAL A 225 -8.75 -0.89 -20.66
N VAL A 226 -8.17 -0.73 -21.84
CA VAL A 226 -8.61 0.31 -22.78
C VAL A 226 -9.96 -0.07 -23.38
N ALA A 227 -10.13 -1.34 -23.76
CA ALA A 227 -11.41 -1.87 -24.22
C ALA A 227 -12.49 -1.77 -23.11
N GLU A 228 -12.14 -2.07 -21.86
CA GLU A 228 -13.02 -1.95 -20.69
C GLU A 228 -13.49 -0.51 -20.49
N LEU A 229 -12.58 0.47 -20.62
CA LEU A 229 -12.94 1.88 -20.54
C LEU A 229 -13.94 2.29 -21.63
N LEU A 230 -13.71 1.85 -22.88
CA LEU A 230 -14.64 2.11 -23.98
C LEU A 230 -16.00 1.43 -23.75
N ALA A 231 -16.01 0.19 -23.27
CA ALA A 231 -17.23 -0.54 -22.95
C ALA A 231 -17.99 0.11 -21.78
N ALA A 232 -17.28 0.64 -20.78
CA ALA A 232 -17.87 1.41 -19.67
C ALA A 232 -18.57 2.67 -20.19
N VAL A 233 -17.86 3.47 -21.01
CA VAL A 233 -18.44 4.68 -21.62
C VAL A 233 -19.65 4.33 -22.49
N GLY A 234 -19.54 3.30 -23.33
CA GLY A 234 -20.65 2.80 -24.15
C GLY A 234 -21.85 2.36 -23.32
N SER A 235 -21.62 1.69 -22.18
CA SER A 235 -22.67 1.27 -21.25
C SER A 235 -23.38 2.45 -20.61
N LEU A 236 -22.63 3.47 -20.14
CA LEU A 236 -23.24 4.69 -19.56
C LEU A 236 -24.08 5.46 -20.58
N LEU A 237 -23.61 5.55 -21.82
CA LEU A 237 -24.35 6.18 -22.92
C LEU A 237 -25.61 5.39 -23.28
N ALA A 238 -25.51 4.07 -23.39
CA ALA A 238 -26.64 3.19 -23.71
C ALA A 238 -27.70 3.20 -22.60
N VAL A 239 -27.29 3.02 -21.34
CA VAL A 239 -28.22 3.08 -20.20
C VAL A 239 -28.84 4.48 -20.11
N GLY A 240 -28.03 5.54 -20.18
CA GLY A 240 -28.49 6.92 -20.09
C GLY A 240 -29.52 7.30 -21.15
N SER A 241 -29.30 6.89 -22.41
CA SER A 241 -30.25 7.16 -23.49
C SER A 241 -31.51 6.30 -23.40
N ALA A 242 -31.39 5.02 -23.01
CA ALA A 242 -32.53 4.10 -22.86
C ALA A 242 -33.50 4.51 -21.77
N THR A 243 -32.96 4.96 -20.66
CA THR A 243 -33.71 5.21 -19.42
C THR A 243 -34.08 6.67 -19.23
N GLY A 244 -33.71 7.54 -20.18
CA GLY A 244 -33.85 9.00 -20.06
C GLY A 244 -32.94 9.64 -18.99
N GLN A 245 -31.98 8.89 -18.46
CA GLN A 245 -31.06 9.33 -17.40
C GLN A 245 -29.82 10.02 -18.00
N THR A 246 -30.02 11.18 -18.62
CA THR A 246 -28.93 11.96 -19.25
C THR A 246 -27.85 12.43 -18.27
N TRP A 247 -28.15 12.45 -16.97
CA TRP A 247 -27.17 12.73 -15.93
C TRP A 247 -26.08 11.65 -15.86
N LEU A 248 -26.35 10.40 -16.25
CA LEU A 248 -25.42 9.28 -16.11
C LEU A 248 -24.13 9.45 -16.94
N PRO A 249 -24.19 9.73 -18.26
CA PRO A 249 -22.98 10.02 -19.03
C PRO A 249 -22.29 11.32 -18.60
N LEU A 250 -23.04 12.34 -18.19
CA LEU A 250 -22.48 13.59 -17.66
C LEU A 250 -21.74 13.37 -16.33
N PHE A 251 -22.27 12.51 -15.47
CA PHE A 251 -21.64 12.09 -14.23
C PHE A 251 -20.36 11.31 -14.51
N GLY A 252 -20.38 10.39 -15.49
CA GLY A 252 -19.16 9.71 -15.97
C GLY A 252 -18.09 10.69 -16.44
N LEU A 253 -18.46 11.68 -17.26
CA LEU A 253 -17.53 12.73 -17.70
C LEU A 253 -17.00 13.58 -16.53
N GLY A 254 -17.88 14.00 -15.63
CA GLY A 254 -17.51 14.75 -14.42
C GLY A 254 -16.55 13.96 -13.54
N TYR A 255 -16.77 12.64 -13.40
CA TYR A 255 -15.87 11.73 -12.71
C TYR A 255 -14.50 11.66 -13.41
N LEU A 256 -14.44 11.53 -14.74
CA LEU A 256 -13.17 11.52 -15.48
C LEU A 256 -12.38 12.83 -15.27
N ILE A 257 -13.06 13.98 -15.33
CA ILE A 257 -12.46 15.30 -15.07
C ILE A 257 -11.95 15.38 -13.62
N TYR A 258 -12.78 14.97 -12.67
CA TYR A 258 -12.43 14.98 -11.26
C TYR A 258 -11.24 14.05 -10.96
N ARG A 259 -11.19 12.86 -11.55
CA ARG A 259 -10.05 11.94 -11.37
C ARG A 259 -8.78 12.46 -12.03
N ALA A 260 -8.88 13.07 -13.21
CA ALA A 260 -7.74 13.74 -13.81
C ALA A 260 -7.22 14.87 -12.90
N PHE A 261 -8.12 15.67 -12.31
CA PHE A 261 -7.76 16.69 -11.32
C PHE A 261 -7.10 16.08 -10.07
N GLN A 262 -7.68 15.02 -9.50
CA GLN A 262 -7.17 14.37 -8.31
C GLN A 262 -5.77 13.79 -8.54
N MET A 263 -5.57 13.05 -9.65
CA MET A 263 -4.30 12.43 -10.01
C MET A 263 -3.22 13.45 -10.38
N SER A 264 -3.60 14.62 -10.91
CA SER A 264 -2.63 15.63 -11.33
C SER A 264 -2.27 16.62 -10.21
N LEU A 265 -3.19 16.90 -9.28
CA LEU A 265 -3.04 18.02 -8.35
C LEU A 265 -3.23 17.68 -6.88
N LEU A 266 -4.07 16.70 -6.55
CA LEU A 266 -4.33 16.33 -5.15
C LEU A 266 -3.33 15.29 -4.64
N TRP A 267 -2.92 14.36 -5.50
CA TRP A 267 -1.91 13.38 -5.15
C TRP A 267 -0.59 14.02 -4.75
N SER A 268 0.07 13.39 -3.79
CA SER A 268 1.44 13.74 -3.38
C SER A 268 2.38 13.68 -4.59
N GLU A 269 2.22 12.63 -5.40
CA GLU A 269 2.92 12.42 -6.66
C GLU A 269 1.94 12.52 -7.83
N PRO A 270 2.01 13.61 -8.62
CA PRO A 270 1.19 13.73 -9.81
C PRO A 270 1.43 12.57 -10.78
N LEU A 271 0.37 12.04 -11.35
CA LEU A 271 0.49 11.06 -12.43
C LEU A 271 1.24 11.68 -13.62
N HIS A 272 2.38 11.09 -13.96
CA HIS A 272 3.08 11.43 -15.19
C HIS A 272 2.46 10.70 -16.38
N PRO A 273 2.14 11.37 -17.51
CA PRO A 273 1.56 10.71 -18.69
C PRO A 273 2.43 9.58 -19.26
N VAL A 274 3.75 9.64 -19.03
CA VAL A 274 4.70 8.58 -19.40
C VAL A 274 4.36 7.26 -18.70
N ALA A 275 3.79 7.30 -17.50
CA ALA A 275 3.37 6.10 -16.79
C ALA A 275 2.29 5.31 -17.57
N LEU A 276 1.45 5.99 -18.35
CA LEU A 276 0.44 5.31 -19.19
C LEU A 276 1.02 4.68 -20.47
N ARG A 277 2.32 4.85 -20.76
CA ARG A 277 2.98 4.21 -21.89
C ARG A 277 3.35 2.75 -21.61
N SER A 278 3.57 2.39 -20.35
CA SER A 278 3.88 1.01 -19.97
C SER A 278 2.62 0.17 -19.78
N ALA A 279 2.73 -1.14 -20.01
CA ALA A 279 1.62 -2.07 -19.80
C ALA A 279 1.12 -2.04 -18.35
N ASN A 280 2.04 -2.10 -17.39
CA ASN A 280 1.74 -2.04 -15.95
C ASN A 280 1.08 -0.72 -15.54
N GLY A 281 1.53 0.41 -16.10
CA GLY A 281 0.94 1.69 -15.77
C GLY A 281 -0.49 1.83 -16.29
N ARG A 282 -0.80 1.33 -17.50
CA ARG A 282 -2.19 1.27 -17.99
C ARG A 282 -3.07 0.42 -17.09
N ILE A 283 -2.63 -0.78 -16.72
CA ILE A 283 -3.38 -1.69 -15.85
C ILE A 283 -3.67 -1.02 -14.50
N ARG A 284 -2.63 -0.43 -13.89
CA ARG A 284 -2.75 0.26 -12.60
C ARG A 284 -3.69 1.44 -12.67
N TYR A 285 -3.41 2.40 -13.55
CA TYR A 285 -4.10 3.70 -13.52
C TYR A 285 -5.46 3.67 -14.21
N LEU A 286 -5.60 3.00 -15.36
CA LEU A 286 -6.90 2.88 -16.03
C LEU A 286 -7.78 1.80 -15.37
N GLY A 287 -7.22 0.61 -15.12
CA GLY A 287 -7.98 -0.48 -14.51
C GLY A 287 -8.36 -0.21 -13.05
N TYR A 288 -7.35 -0.09 -12.18
CA TYR A 288 -7.60 -0.05 -10.74
C TYR A 288 -7.90 1.35 -10.20
N VAL A 289 -7.15 2.37 -10.63
CA VAL A 289 -7.38 3.73 -10.10
C VAL A 289 -8.62 4.36 -10.75
N LEU A 290 -8.85 4.17 -12.05
CA LEU A 290 -9.97 4.80 -12.73
C LEU A 290 -11.23 3.92 -12.76
N LEU A 291 -11.18 2.70 -13.29
CA LEU A 291 -12.39 1.89 -13.53
C LEU A 291 -12.94 1.27 -12.24
N ASN A 292 -12.11 0.60 -11.42
CA ASN A 292 -12.58 0.05 -10.14
C ASN A 292 -13.20 1.11 -9.25
N GLU A 293 -12.50 2.25 -9.06
CA GLU A 293 -13.04 3.27 -8.17
C GLU A 293 -14.38 3.84 -8.65
N PHE A 294 -14.55 3.98 -9.97
CA PHE A 294 -15.81 4.43 -10.53
C PHE A 294 -16.95 3.50 -10.12
N VAL A 295 -16.76 2.20 -10.36
CA VAL A 295 -17.78 1.17 -10.16
C VAL A 295 -18.01 0.84 -8.68
N GLU A 296 -16.95 0.80 -7.88
CA GLU A 296 -17.01 0.40 -6.47
C GLU A 296 -17.44 1.54 -5.55
N ARG A 297 -17.03 2.80 -5.85
CA ARG A 297 -17.18 3.92 -4.90
C ARG A 297 -18.05 5.07 -5.36
N TRP A 298 -18.11 5.36 -6.66
CA TRP A 298 -18.80 6.54 -7.20
C TRP A 298 -20.19 6.20 -7.73
N LEU A 299 -20.28 5.23 -8.63
CA LEU A 299 -21.51 4.84 -9.31
C LEU A 299 -22.62 4.36 -8.34
N PRO A 300 -22.35 3.56 -7.30
CA PRO A 300 -23.39 3.08 -6.38
C PRO A 300 -24.04 4.23 -5.59
N VAL A 301 -23.23 5.16 -5.08
CA VAL A 301 -23.74 6.34 -4.38
C VAL A 301 -24.53 7.23 -5.31
N ALA A 302 -24.04 7.49 -6.52
CA ALA A 302 -24.73 8.33 -7.50
C ALA A 302 -26.08 7.73 -7.92
N ALA A 303 -26.13 6.43 -8.19
CA ALA A 303 -27.36 5.73 -8.56
C ALA A 303 -28.38 5.71 -7.41
N LEU A 304 -27.94 5.41 -6.18
CA LEU A 304 -28.81 5.44 -5.01
C LEU A 304 -29.34 6.85 -4.71
N VAL A 305 -28.51 7.89 -4.82
CA VAL A 305 -28.95 9.27 -4.64
C VAL A 305 -29.96 9.65 -5.73
N ALA A 306 -29.71 9.29 -6.99
CA ALA A 306 -30.66 9.52 -8.08
C ALA A 306 -32.01 8.86 -7.80
N LEU A 307 -32.02 7.63 -7.26
CA LEU A 307 -33.24 6.94 -6.87
C LEU A 307 -33.90 7.58 -5.65
N ALA A 308 -33.14 7.97 -4.63
CA ALA A 308 -33.62 8.61 -3.41
C ALA A 308 -34.24 9.99 -3.63
N LEU A 309 -33.79 10.70 -4.67
CA LEU A 309 -34.43 11.96 -5.10
C LEU A 309 -35.84 11.74 -5.67
N ARG A 310 -36.17 10.52 -6.12
CA ARG A 310 -37.50 10.16 -6.63
C ARG A 310 -38.33 9.39 -5.60
N ILE A 311 -37.68 8.58 -4.76
CA ILE A 311 -38.30 7.75 -3.73
C ILE A 311 -37.64 8.08 -2.38
N PRO A 312 -38.18 9.04 -1.59
CA PRO A 312 -37.47 9.59 -0.43
C PRO A 312 -37.04 8.58 0.64
N ILE A 313 -37.77 7.49 0.84
CA ILE A 313 -37.40 6.46 1.83
C ILE A 313 -36.05 5.78 1.49
N VAL A 314 -35.63 5.79 0.22
CA VAL A 314 -34.34 5.24 -0.24
C VAL A 314 -33.14 6.04 0.30
N TRP A 315 -33.34 7.24 0.86
CA TRP A 315 -32.28 7.92 1.64
C TRP A 315 -31.77 7.08 2.81
N PHE A 316 -32.60 6.17 3.35
CA PHE A 316 -32.13 5.18 4.33
C PHE A 316 -31.06 4.26 3.73
N ALA A 317 -31.27 3.73 2.51
CA ALA A 317 -30.27 2.92 1.82
C ALA A 317 -28.99 3.72 1.51
N VAL A 318 -29.10 5.01 1.14
CA VAL A 318 -27.93 5.88 0.97
C VAL A 318 -27.14 5.98 2.29
N ALA A 319 -27.82 6.24 3.41
CA ALA A 319 -27.17 6.34 4.71
C ALA A 319 -26.48 5.03 5.12
N VAL A 320 -27.15 3.89 4.94
CA VAL A 320 -26.57 2.56 5.20
C VAL A 320 -25.36 2.33 4.30
N HIS A 321 -25.46 2.62 3.00
CA HIS A 321 -24.36 2.43 2.06
C HIS A 321 -23.12 3.26 2.45
N LEU A 322 -23.31 4.53 2.82
CA LEU A 322 -22.22 5.42 3.26
C LEU A 322 -21.54 4.97 4.56
N LEU A 323 -22.25 4.21 5.41
CA LEU A 323 -21.74 3.67 6.67
C LEU A 323 -21.02 2.33 6.49
N VAL A 324 -21.55 1.46 5.64
CA VAL A 324 -21.13 0.06 5.49
C VAL A 324 -20.03 -0.11 4.44
N PHE A 325 -20.06 0.66 3.36
CA PHE A 325 -19.10 0.53 2.26
C PHE A 325 -18.10 1.67 2.21
N ASP A 326 -16.89 1.38 1.76
CA ASP A 326 -15.96 2.42 1.35
C ASP A 326 -16.49 3.13 0.10
N ASN A 327 -16.55 4.47 0.15
CA ASN A 327 -17.25 5.25 -0.86
C ASN A 327 -16.57 6.60 -1.13
N ALA A 328 -16.90 7.16 -2.30
CA ALA A 328 -16.29 8.37 -2.82
C ALA A 328 -16.53 9.62 -1.97
N VAL A 329 -17.72 9.75 -1.37
CA VAL A 329 -18.09 10.93 -0.55
C VAL A 329 -17.23 10.98 0.70
N VAL A 330 -17.09 9.84 1.37
CA VAL A 330 -16.27 9.73 2.57
C VAL A 330 -14.79 9.99 2.26
N GLU A 331 -14.28 9.45 1.15
CA GLU A 331 -12.92 9.71 0.71
C GLU A 331 -12.69 11.19 0.40
N PHE A 332 -13.59 11.80 -0.37
CA PHE A 332 -13.52 13.20 -0.75
C PHE A 332 -13.45 14.12 0.49
N LEU A 333 -14.36 13.93 1.45
CA LEU A 333 -14.41 14.74 2.66
C LEU A 333 -13.18 14.54 3.56
N ARG A 334 -12.59 13.33 3.59
CA ARG A 334 -11.47 13.00 4.48
C ARG A 334 -10.11 13.32 3.90
N ARG A 335 -9.92 13.19 2.59
CA ARG A 335 -8.60 13.25 1.93
C ARG A 335 -8.50 14.42 0.97
N ASP A 336 -9.47 14.54 0.06
CA ASP A 336 -9.39 15.49 -1.05
C ASP A 336 -9.70 16.92 -0.58
N LEU A 337 -10.83 17.12 0.11
CA LEU A 337 -11.24 18.43 0.62
C LEU A 337 -10.15 19.07 1.50
N PRO A 338 -9.50 18.37 2.46
CA PRO A 338 -8.42 18.95 3.25
C PRO A 338 -7.14 19.24 2.44
N SER A 339 -6.89 18.55 1.33
CA SER A 339 -5.69 18.71 0.50
C SER A 339 -5.81 19.80 -0.57
N LEU A 340 -7.02 20.30 -0.85
CA LEU A 340 -7.24 21.38 -1.83
C LEU A 340 -6.34 22.62 -1.65
N PRO A 341 -6.12 23.18 -0.45
CA PRO A 341 -5.24 24.33 -0.30
C PRO A 341 -3.79 24.00 -0.63
N ASP A 342 -3.33 22.80 -0.29
CA ASP A 342 -1.97 22.36 -0.61
C ASP A 342 -1.84 22.21 -2.13
N ALA A 343 -2.86 21.66 -2.80
CA ALA A 343 -2.93 21.60 -4.26
C ALA A 343 -2.91 22.99 -4.92
N LEU A 344 -3.65 23.95 -4.38
CA LEU A 344 -3.62 25.35 -4.85
C LEU A 344 -2.25 26.00 -4.64
N ASN A 345 -1.59 25.75 -3.50
CA ASN A 345 -0.22 26.22 -3.26
C ASN A 345 0.77 25.55 -4.22
N ARG A 346 0.61 24.25 -4.52
CA ARG A 346 1.42 23.55 -5.53
C ARG A 346 1.28 24.19 -6.89
N LEU A 347 0.04 24.48 -7.33
CA LEU A 347 -0.21 25.21 -8.59
C LEU A 347 0.45 26.58 -8.60
N ALA A 348 0.27 27.37 -7.53
CA ALA A 348 0.86 28.70 -7.41
C ALA A 348 2.40 28.68 -7.46
N HIS A 349 3.02 27.56 -7.05
CA HIS A 349 4.47 27.39 -7.01
C HIS A 349 5.02 26.45 -8.09
N GLU A 350 4.20 25.98 -9.02
CA GLU A 350 4.61 25.02 -10.06
C GLU A 350 5.76 25.58 -10.91
N GLY A 351 5.70 26.85 -11.28
CA GLY A 351 6.77 27.52 -12.03
C GLY A 351 8.10 27.54 -11.26
N LYS A 352 8.07 27.77 -9.94
CA LYS A 352 9.27 27.74 -9.09
C LYS A 352 9.78 26.31 -8.91
N SER A 353 8.88 25.35 -8.69
CA SER A 353 9.20 23.93 -8.57
C SER A 353 9.89 23.42 -9.83
N ARG A 354 9.36 23.72 -11.03
CA ARG A 354 9.99 23.35 -12.31
C ARG A 354 11.40 23.93 -12.47
N ARG A 355 11.62 25.18 -12.06
CA ARG A 355 12.97 25.78 -12.06
C ARG A 355 13.91 25.05 -11.09
N ASN A 356 13.45 24.73 -9.88
CA ASN A 356 14.24 23.99 -8.91
C ASN A 356 14.57 22.57 -9.40
N ILE A 357 13.61 21.85 -9.99
CA ILE A 357 13.82 20.52 -10.59
C ILE A 357 14.90 20.60 -11.67
N ARG A 358 14.84 21.60 -12.56
CA ARG A 358 15.87 21.80 -13.59
C ARG A 358 17.23 22.04 -12.95
N LYS A 359 17.33 22.93 -11.95
CA LYS A 359 18.59 23.19 -11.23
C LYS A 359 19.19 21.93 -10.59
N VAL A 360 18.37 21.10 -9.93
CA VAL A 360 18.85 19.84 -9.34
C VAL A 360 19.34 18.89 -10.44
N ALA A 361 18.56 18.73 -11.52
CA ALA A 361 18.96 17.88 -12.65
C ALA A 361 20.24 18.37 -13.35
N ASP A 362 20.41 19.69 -13.52
CA ASP A 362 21.62 20.29 -14.09
C ASP A 362 22.84 20.01 -13.21
N ARG A 363 22.70 20.12 -11.88
CA ARG A 363 23.78 19.81 -10.93
C ARG A 363 24.14 18.34 -10.94
N ARG A 364 23.16 17.42 -10.98
CA ARG A 364 23.44 15.98 -11.12
C ARG A 364 24.18 15.69 -12.43
N ARG A 365 23.74 16.26 -13.55
CA ARG A 365 24.43 16.10 -14.84
C ARG A 365 25.87 16.62 -14.78
N ALA A 366 26.08 17.79 -14.16
CA ALA A 366 27.42 18.34 -13.99
C ALA A 366 28.29 17.44 -13.09
N ALA A 367 27.72 16.86 -12.03
CA ALA A 367 28.41 15.93 -11.15
C ALA A 367 28.81 14.64 -11.86
N LEU A 368 27.92 14.07 -12.68
CA LEU A 368 28.23 12.90 -13.52
C LEU A 368 29.29 13.23 -14.59
N ALA A 369 29.21 14.41 -15.20
CA ALA A 369 30.19 14.85 -16.20
C ALA A 369 31.59 15.11 -15.62
N ALA A 370 31.67 15.48 -14.34
CA ALA A 370 32.94 15.63 -13.62
C ALA A 370 33.63 14.28 -13.35
N GLY A 371 32.89 13.18 -13.37
CA GLY A 371 33.39 11.85 -13.06
C GLY A 371 33.75 11.66 -11.58
N PRO A 372 34.42 10.55 -11.24
CA PRO A 372 34.82 10.25 -9.87
C PRO A 372 35.75 11.31 -9.28
N ALA A 373 35.68 11.52 -7.96
CA ALA A 373 36.65 12.36 -7.26
C ALA A 373 38.05 11.73 -7.33
N GLN A 374 39.09 12.57 -7.36
CA GLN A 374 40.46 12.07 -7.26
C GLN A 374 40.70 11.48 -5.87
N VAL A 375 41.17 10.24 -5.83
CA VAL A 375 41.58 9.54 -4.61
C VAL A 375 43.07 9.21 -4.69
N SER A 376 43.73 9.15 -3.54
CA SER A 376 45.13 8.74 -3.44
C SER A 376 45.30 7.28 -3.87
N ASP A 377 46.50 6.90 -4.31
CA ASP A 377 46.82 5.51 -4.66
C ASP A 377 46.69 4.55 -3.46
N ALA A 378 46.93 5.06 -2.25
CA ALA A 378 46.69 4.31 -1.02
C ALA A 378 45.22 3.94 -0.84
N VAL A 379 44.30 4.91 -0.97
CA VAL A 379 42.84 4.65 -0.89
C VAL A 379 42.40 3.73 -2.03
N ARG A 380 42.90 3.96 -3.25
CA ARG A 380 42.54 3.16 -4.43
C ARG A 380 42.93 1.68 -4.29
N SER A 381 44.04 1.38 -3.62
CA SER A 381 44.55 0.02 -3.47
C SER A 381 43.98 -0.72 -2.24
N SER A 382 43.59 0.01 -1.20
CA SER A 382 43.17 -0.55 0.08
C SER A 382 41.66 -0.56 0.31
N CYS A 383 40.92 0.38 -0.28
CA CYS A 383 39.48 0.56 -0.03
C CYS A 383 38.63 -0.02 -1.16
N ARG A 384 37.53 -0.71 -0.81
CA ARG A 384 36.59 -1.31 -1.77
C ARG A 384 35.13 -1.18 -1.35
N TRP A 385 34.23 -1.21 -2.32
CA TRP A 385 32.79 -1.31 -2.08
C TRP A 385 32.35 -2.77 -2.14
N VAL A 386 31.44 -3.16 -1.24
CA VAL A 386 30.83 -4.49 -1.27
C VAL A 386 29.32 -4.41 -1.13
N PHE A 387 28.62 -5.13 -2.00
CA PHE A 387 27.20 -5.41 -1.88
C PHE A 387 26.96 -6.87 -1.52
N VAL A 388 25.83 -7.15 -0.90
CA VAL A 388 25.28 -8.50 -0.76
C VAL A 388 23.95 -8.57 -1.49
N VAL A 389 23.78 -9.59 -2.33
CA VAL A 389 22.51 -9.86 -3.00
C VAL A 389 22.29 -11.37 -3.09
N CYS A 390 21.11 -11.84 -2.72
CA CYS A 390 20.63 -13.16 -3.11
C CYS A 390 19.10 -13.19 -3.13
N GLY A 391 18.51 -14.03 -3.99
CA GLY A 391 17.07 -14.30 -4.01
C GLY A 391 16.34 -13.85 -5.29
N PRO A 392 15.09 -13.37 -5.20
CA PRO A 392 14.26 -13.09 -6.37
C PRO A 392 14.80 -11.99 -7.27
N GLU A 393 14.31 -11.97 -8.52
CA GLU A 393 14.62 -10.99 -9.58
C GLU A 393 14.65 -9.53 -9.08
N LEU A 394 13.74 -9.18 -8.17
CA LEU A 394 13.65 -7.87 -7.53
C LEU A 394 14.99 -7.38 -6.96
N HIS A 395 15.73 -8.25 -6.27
CA HIS A 395 16.99 -7.89 -5.62
C HIS A 395 18.12 -7.69 -6.64
N VAL A 396 18.13 -8.51 -7.69
CA VAL A 396 19.10 -8.41 -8.78
C VAL A 396 18.90 -7.10 -9.57
N GLU A 397 17.65 -6.74 -9.87
CA GLU A 397 17.33 -5.46 -10.54
C GLU A 397 17.64 -4.24 -9.66
N THR A 398 17.39 -4.35 -8.35
CA THR A 398 17.71 -3.27 -7.40
C THR A 398 19.23 -3.03 -7.34
N LEU A 399 20.03 -4.10 -7.25
CA LEU A 399 21.49 -4.02 -7.34
C LEU A 399 21.95 -3.41 -8.67
N ALA A 400 21.35 -3.81 -9.79
CA ALA A 400 21.68 -3.24 -11.09
C ALA A 400 21.47 -1.72 -11.12
N THR A 401 20.37 -1.25 -10.53
CA THR A 401 20.09 0.18 -10.36
C THR A 401 21.12 0.87 -9.47
N ALA A 402 21.53 0.28 -8.35
CA ALA A 402 22.56 0.84 -7.47
C ALA A 402 23.93 0.96 -8.16
N VAL A 403 24.42 -0.12 -8.77
CA VAL A 403 25.72 -0.16 -9.46
C VAL A 403 25.76 0.85 -10.61
N ARG A 404 24.69 0.94 -11.41
CA ARG A 404 24.56 1.91 -12.50
C ARG A 404 24.71 3.36 -12.04
N ASN A 405 24.32 3.68 -10.81
CA ASN A 405 24.47 5.02 -10.24
C ASN A 405 25.81 5.19 -9.50
N LEU A 406 26.39 4.12 -8.96
CA LEU A 406 27.67 4.16 -8.24
C LEU A 406 28.88 4.21 -9.18
N ARG A 407 28.96 3.33 -10.17
CA ARG A 407 30.14 3.15 -11.05
C ARG A 407 30.61 4.46 -11.73
N PRO A 408 29.75 5.36 -12.23
CA PRO A 408 30.19 6.62 -12.84
C PRO A 408 30.83 7.61 -11.86
N LEU A 409 30.63 7.41 -10.55
CA LEU A 409 30.98 8.37 -9.50
C LEU A 409 32.12 7.89 -8.60
N THR A 410 32.56 6.64 -8.73
CA THR A 410 33.69 6.09 -7.97
C THR A 410 34.76 5.49 -8.87
N SER A 411 36.00 5.49 -8.38
CA SER A 411 37.13 4.79 -9.03
C SER A 411 37.56 3.53 -8.29
N LEU A 412 36.96 3.23 -7.12
CA LEU A 412 37.25 2.01 -6.36
C LEU A 412 36.58 0.78 -7.00
N GLU A 413 37.04 -0.41 -6.61
CA GLU A 413 36.44 -1.67 -7.03
C GLU A 413 35.07 -1.88 -6.36
N ILE A 414 34.14 -2.45 -7.11
CA ILE A 414 32.80 -2.85 -6.66
C ILE A 414 32.70 -4.37 -6.68
N TRP A 415 32.56 -4.95 -5.50
CA TRP A 415 32.40 -6.39 -5.31
C TRP A 415 30.96 -6.72 -4.91
N VAL A 416 30.50 -7.91 -5.32
CA VAL A 416 29.19 -8.44 -4.93
C VAL A 416 29.35 -9.84 -4.37
N VAL A 417 28.95 -10.02 -3.11
CA VAL A 417 28.86 -11.33 -2.47
C VAL A 417 27.45 -11.87 -2.66
N THR A 418 27.32 -13.09 -3.18
CA THR A 418 26.03 -13.67 -3.56
C THR A 418 26.02 -15.18 -3.38
N ASP A 419 24.84 -15.78 -3.29
CA ASP A 419 24.63 -17.21 -3.48
C ASP A 419 23.95 -17.42 -4.83
N THR A 420 24.74 -17.81 -5.84
CA THR A 420 24.22 -17.95 -7.21
C THR A 420 23.12 -19.01 -7.32
N SER A 421 23.09 -20.00 -6.43
CA SER A 421 22.07 -21.06 -6.43
C SER A 421 20.68 -20.57 -6.03
N ARG A 422 20.61 -19.43 -5.35
CA ARG A 422 19.36 -18.78 -4.91
C ARG A 422 18.84 -17.72 -5.87
N ASN A 423 19.68 -17.28 -6.80
CA ASN A 423 19.30 -16.21 -7.72
C ASN A 423 18.46 -16.76 -8.88
N VAL A 424 17.45 -15.99 -9.28
CA VAL A 424 16.64 -16.31 -10.47
C VAL A 424 17.47 -16.26 -11.76
N ARG A 425 18.56 -15.48 -11.76
CA ARG A 425 19.52 -15.36 -12.84
C ARG A 425 20.93 -15.02 -12.32
N PRO A 426 22.00 -15.29 -13.10
CA PRO A 426 23.34 -14.86 -12.76
C PRO A 426 23.46 -13.34 -12.56
N ILE A 427 24.40 -12.91 -11.72
CA ILE A 427 24.72 -11.50 -11.49
C ILE A 427 25.57 -10.98 -12.66
N GLU A 428 24.88 -10.57 -13.72
CA GLU A 428 25.46 -9.94 -14.92
C GLU A 428 25.06 -8.47 -14.95
N VAL A 429 25.78 -7.64 -14.17
CA VAL A 429 25.54 -6.19 -14.09
C VAL A 429 26.81 -5.46 -14.48
N ASP A 430 26.72 -4.62 -15.51
CA ASP A 430 27.81 -3.78 -15.96
C ASP A 430 28.31 -2.85 -14.84
N GLY A 431 29.62 -2.83 -14.61
CA GLY A 431 30.27 -2.00 -13.60
C GLY A 431 30.59 -2.72 -12.28
N ILE A 432 30.19 -3.98 -12.11
CA ILE A 432 30.73 -4.86 -11.06
C ILE A 432 32.11 -5.35 -11.49
N ASP A 433 33.09 -5.22 -10.60
CA ASP A 433 34.47 -5.67 -10.85
C ASP A 433 34.67 -7.13 -10.45
N ARG A 434 33.97 -7.60 -9.40
CA ARG A 434 34.07 -9.00 -8.94
C ARG A 434 32.78 -9.51 -8.31
N VAL A 435 32.40 -10.74 -8.67
CA VAL A 435 31.35 -11.50 -8.00
C VAL A 435 31.99 -12.60 -7.16
N VAL A 436 31.61 -12.70 -5.89
CA VAL A 436 32.03 -13.75 -4.96
C VAL A 436 30.84 -14.64 -4.68
N ASP A 437 30.90 -15.88 -5.18
CA ASP A 437 29.87 -16.87 -4.96
C ASP A 437 30.11 -17.62 -3.63
N VAL A 438 29.14 -17.55 -2.74
CA VAL A 438 29.16 -18.12 -1.39
C VAL A 438 27.90 -18.94 -1.21
N ARG A 439 28.09 -20.24 -1.00
CA ARG A 439 26.97 -21.14 -0.69
C ARG A 439 26.48 -20.90 0.74
N THR A 440 25.23 -20.49 0.87
CA THR A 440 24.58 -20.29 2.17
C THR A 440 23.99 -21.60 2.70
N PRO A 441 23.74 -21.71 4.02
CA PRO A 441 23.12 -22.91 4.58
C PRO A 441 21.75 -23.24 3.96
N ASP A 442 21.55 -24.50 3.55
CA ASP A 442 20.37 -24.94 2.80
C ASP A 442 19.04 -24.79 3.59
N HIS A 443 19.09 -24.70 4.92
CA HIS A 443 17.90 -24.56 5.78
C HIS A 443 17.38 -23.11 5.88
N LEU A 444 18.14 -22.12 5.43
CA LEU A 444 17.73 -20.71 5.44
C LEU A 444 16.85 -20.40 4.22
N ASP A 445 15.82 -19.58 4.41
CA ASP A 445 15.13 -18.95 3.28
C ASP A 445 16.00 -17.83 2.64
N ASP A 446 15.54 -17.26 1.52
CA ASP A 446 16.31 -16.25 0.78
C ASP A 446 16.57 -14.97 1.60
N HIS A 447 15.64 -14.60 2.49
CA HIS A 447 15.76 -13.42 3.32
C HIS A 447 16.76 -13.64 4.47
N GLN A 448 16.67 -14.79 5.14
CA GLN A 448 17.62 -15.23 6.15
C GLN A 448 19.03 -15.41 5.58
N ALA A 449 19.14 -15.98 4.38
CA ALA A 449 20.41 -16.13 3.67
C ALA A 449 21.08 -14.78 3.36
N SER A 450 20.29 -13.77 2.96
CA SER A 450 20.79 -12.41 2.75
C SER A 450 21.33 -11.79 4.04
N ILE A 451 20.63 -11.96 5.17
CA ILE A 451 21.10 -11.49 6.48
C ILE A 451 22.38 -12.22 6.89
N TRP A 452 22.47 -13.53 6.66
CA TRP A 452 23.67 -14.33 6.96
C TRP A 452 24.89 -13.82 6.19
N LEU A 453 24.76 -13.57 4.88
CA LEU A 453 25.82 -13.02 4.04
C LEU A 453 26.22 -11.60 4.46
N LYS A 454 25.23 -10.73 4.73
CA LYS A 454 25.44 -9.33 5.13
C LYS A 454 26.22 -9.21 6.43
N THR A 455 25.74 -9.89 7.47
CA THR A 455 26.35 -9.81 8.81
C THR A 455 27.69 -10.56 8.88
N GLY A 456 27.86 -11.61 8.06
CA GLY A 456 29.11 -12.38 7.93
C GLY A 456 30.07 -11.89 6.84
N VAL A 457 29.83 -10.73 6.22
CA VAL A 457 30.50 -10.31 4.96
C VAL A 457 32.03 -10.35 5.03
N HIS A 458 32.63 -10.03 6.18
CA HIS A 458 34.08 -10.04 6.37
C HIS A 458 34.73 -11.42 6.19
N ARG A 459 33.97 -12.52 6.36
CA ARG A 459 34.45 -13.88 6.13
C ARG A 459 34.53 -14.25 4.65
N HIS A 460 33.91 -13.43 3.78
CA HIS A 460 33.70 -13.72 2.36
C HIS A 460 34.54 -12.83 1.44
N VAL A 461 35.20 -11.82 2.00
CA VAL A 461 36.05 -10.89 1.27
C VAL A 461 37.49 -10.98 1.81
N PRO A 462 38.52 -10.69 1.00
CA PRO A 462 39.88 -10.68 1.50
C PRO A 462 40.10 -9.55 2.52
N GLU A 463 41.15 -9.69 3.32
CA GLU A 463 41.57 -8.66 4.27
C GLU A 463 41.82 -7.31 3.55
N GLY A 464 41.28 -6.23 4.09
CA GLY A 464 41.30 -4.89 3.50
C GLY A 464 40.29 -3.97 4.15
N GLU A 465 40.21 -2.72 3.68
CA GLU A 465 39.21 -1.74 4.13
C GLU A 465 37.99 -1.78 3.21
N TRP A 466 36.81 -1.99 3.79
CA TRP A 466 35.59 -2.23 3.04
C TRP A 466 34.47 -1.31 3.50
N CYS A 467 33.67 -0.86 2.54
CA CYS A 467 32.38 -0.23 2.80
C CYS A 467 31.27 -1.10 2.23
N TYR A 468 30.45 -1.65 3.13
CA TYR A 468 29.24 -2.35 2.77
C TYR A 468 28.14 -1.36 2.38
N LEU A 469 27.43 -1.66 1.29
CA LEU A 469 26.26 -0.92 0.83
C LEU A 469 25.08 -1.90 0.63
N ASP A 470 23.91 -1.58 1.18
CA ASP A 470 22.67 -2.24 0.77
C ASP A 470 22.38 -1.91 -0.72
N SER A 471 21.67 -2.81 -1.41
CA SER A 471 21.35 -2.64 -2.84
C SER A 471 20.37 -1.51 -3.13
N ASP A 472 19.80 -0.87 -2.11
CA ASP A 472 18.95 0.32 -2.20
C ASP A 472 19.66 1.64 -1.89
N ILE A 473 21.01 1.62 -1.86
CA ILE A 473 21.86 2.80 -1.80
C ILE A 473 22.14 3.34 -3.21
N ILE A 474 21.80 4.60 -3.44
CA ILE A 474 22.03 5.32 -4.70
C ILE A 474 23.06 6.43 -4.50
N ALA A 475 24.19 6.32 -5.19
CA ALA A 475 25.16 7.39 -5.30
C ALA A 475 24.60 8.56 -6.12
N VAL A 476 24.77 9.79 -5.63
CA VAL A 476 24.20 10.99 -6.26
C VAL A 476 25.23 12.04 -6.66
N ARG A 477 26.45 11.97 -6.14
CA ARG A 477 27.55 12.88 -6.50
C ARG A 477 28.94 12.31 -6.13
N PRO A 478 30.03 12.79 -6.77
CA PRO A 478 31.41 12.36 -6.47
C PRO A 478 31.85 12.67 -5.04
N GLY A 479 32.90 11.99 -4.57
CA GLY A 479 33.53 12.20 -3.26
C GLY A 479 32.98 11.31 -2.14
N MET A 480 32.34 10.18 -2.50
CA MET A 480 31.79 9.23 -1.52
C MET A 480 32.90 8.50 -0.77
N GLU A 481 34.10 8.41 -1.36
CA GLU A 481 35.27 7.75 -0.80
C GLU A 481 35.74 8.40 0.51
N ALA A 482 35.38 9.66 0.77
CA ALA A 482 35.59 10.30 2.07
C ALA A 482 34.85 9.59 3.22
N VAL A 483 33.91 8.67 2.93
CA VAL A 483 33.31 7.81 3.94
C VAL A 483 34.36 7.03 4.73
N PHE A 484 35.43 6.57 4.08
CA PHE A 484 36.49 5.78 4.72
C PHE A 484 37.24 6.56 5.81
N ASP A 485 37.26 7.90 5.75
CA ASP A 485 37.86 8.77 6.77
C ASP A 485 37.07 8.77 8.10
N HIS A 486 35.86 8.21 8.11
CA HIS A 486 34.96 8.18 9.27
C HIS A 486 34.99 6.86 10.04
N ARG A 487 35.88 5.91 9.68
CA ARG A 487 36.07 4.69 10.46
C ARG A 487 36.77 4.99 11.79
N ALA A 488 35.99 5.00 12.87
CA ALA A 488 36.48 5.27 14.23
C ALA A 488 36.38 4.02 15.12
N GLY A 489 37.31 3.08 14.95
CA GLY A 489 37.35 1.81 15.68
C GLY A 489 37.07 0.59 14.78
N PRO A 490 36.66 -0.56 15.35
CA PRO A 490 36.53 -1.80 14.61
C PRO A 490 35.48 -1.70 13.52
N VAL A 491 34.46 -0.85 13.66
CA VAL A 491 33.43 -0.60 12.66
C VAL A 491 32.96 0.84 12.72
N ALA A 492 32.33 1.33 11.65
CA ALA A 492 31.56 2.56 11.69
C ALA A 492 30.25 2.39 10.93
N PHE A 493 29.15 2.85 11.50
CA PHE A 493 27.81 2.74 10.93
C PHE A 493 27.16 4.12 10.83
N ALA A 494 26.23 4.27 9.91
CA ALA A 494 25.39 5.45 9.81
C ALA A 494 24.28 5.46 10.89
N SER A 495 23.65 6.63 11.09
CA SER A 495 22.46 6.75 11.95
C SER A 495 21.20 6.34 11.19
N ASP A 496 20.30 5.62 11.82
CA ASP A 496 19.03 5.24 11.18
C ASP A 496 17.96 6.32 11.36
N LEU A 497 18.12 7.43 10.64
CA LEU A 497 17.21 8.57 10.67
C LEU A 497 16.31 8.62 9.43
N THR A 498 15.21 7.88 9.44
CA THR A 498 14.14 7.96 8.42
C THR A 498 13.37 9.30 8.47
N ILE A 499 13.45 9.96 9.61
CA ILE A 499 12.83 11.23 9.98
C ILE A 499 13.74 11.94 11.01
N SER A 500 13.44 13.19 11.36
CA SER A 500 14.26 13.97 12.30
C SER A 500 14.31 13.46 13.76
N SER A 501 13.55 12.42 14.12
CA SER A 501 13.42 11.93 15.51
C SER A 501 13.21 10.40 15.59
N ASN A 502 14.01 9.63 14.84
CA ASN A 502 13.98 8.17 14.94
C ASN A 502 14.88 7.64 16.07
N GLN A 503 14.41 6.64 16.81
CA GLN A 503 15.04 6.09 18.03
C GLN A 503 14.58 4.65 18.28
N VAL A 504 15.23 3.93 19.21
CA VAL A 504 14.94 2.51 19.51
C VAL A 504 13.45 2.22 19.75
N ASP A 505 12.78 2.97 20.63
CA ASP A 505 11.37 2.71 20.93
C ASP A 505 10.47 2.94 19.70
N ARG A 506 10.86 3.89 18.84
CA ARG A 506 10.15 4.18 17.59
C ARG A 506 10.34 3.10 16.53
N PHE A 507 11.52 2.48 16.52
CA PHE A 507 11.84 1.36 15.64
C PHE A 507 11.25 0.03 16.13
N SER A 508 11.08 -0.15 17.43
CA SER A 508 10.60 -1.38 18.06
C SER A 508 9.39 -2.06 17.36
N PRO A 509 8.32 -1.35 16.94
CA PRO A 509 7.20 -1.99 16.21
C PRO A 509 7.59 -2.65 14.88
N TRP A 510 8.70 -2.23 14.27
CA TRP A 510 9.26 -2.78 13.03
C TRP A 510 10.20 -3.96 13.26
N ALA A 511 10.79 -4.05 14.45
CA ALA A 511 11.64 -5.15 14.89
C ALA A 511 10.86 -6.30 15.55
N MET A 512 9.72 -5.99 16.18
CA MET A 512 8.99 -6.93 17.05
C MET A 512 7.71 -7.46 16.43
N ALA A 513 7.41 -8.73 16.72
CA ALA A 513 6.13 -9.38 16.41
C ALA A 513 5.04 -8.94 17.41
N CYS A 514 4.74 -7.64 17.43
CA CYS A 514 3.77 -7.04 18.34
C CYS A 514 2.61 -6.35 17.60
N GLU A 515 1.45 -6.27 18.25
CA GLU A 515 0.25 -5.59 17.72
C GLU A 515 0.25 -4.07 17.96
N CYS A 516 1.40 -3.48 18.33
CA CYS A 516 1.56 -2.04 18.53
C CYS A 516 1.32 -1.29 17.21
N SER A 517 0.05 -1.09 16.90
CA SER A 517 -0.46 -0.49 15.69
C SER A 517 -0.71 1.00 15.93
N GLY A 518 0.09 1.84 15.27
CA GLY A 518 -0.11 3.29 15.19
C GLY A 518 -0.54 3.71 13.78
N HIS A 519 -0.64 5.01 13.52
CA HIS A 519 -0.58 5.58 12.16
C HIS A 519 0.46 6.71 12.13
N GLY A 520 1.39 6.68 11.17
CA GLY A 520 2.32 7.78 10.88
C GLY A 520 3.37 8.01 11.99
N ASP A 521 3.59 9.27 12.36
CA ASP A 521 4.70 9.68 13.25
C ASP A 521 4.57 9.33 14.74
N THR A 522 3.70 8.36 15.09
CA THR A 522 3.33 8.04 16.49
C THR A 522 3.58 6.57 16.87
N HIS A 523 4.19 5.78 16.00
CA HIS A 523 4.50 4.38 16.30
C HIS A 523 5.70 4.33 17.25
N SER A 524 5.49 3.88 18.48
CA SER A 524 6.58 3.67 19.44
C SER A 524 6.13 2.68 20.51
N CYS A 525 7.03 1.78 20.93
CA CYS A 525 6.83 0.88 22.07
C CYS A 525 8.18 0.40 22.65
N GLY A 526 8.18 -0.01 23.92
CA GLY A 526 9.39 -0.48 24.61
C GLY A 526 9.73 -1.97 24.42
N HIS A 527 8.97 -2.72 23.63
CA HIS A 527 9.12 -4.19 23.55
C HIS A 527 10.50 -4.66 23.09
N LEU A 528 11.14 -3.96 22.13
CA LEU A 528 12.50 -4.29 21.72
C LEU A 528 13.47 -4.12 22.88
N ARG A 529 13.37 -3.03 23.64
CA ARG A 529 14.20 -2.76 24.82
C ARG A 529 14.00 -3.82 25.91
N GLU A 530 12.76 -4.22 26.16
CA GLU A 530 12.45 -5.32 27.08
C GLU A 530 13.11 -6.63 26.64
N GLN A 531 13.04 -6.96 25.34
CA GLN A 531 13.70 -8.15 24.82
C GLN A 531 15.23 -8.05 24.83
N LEU A 532 15.80 -6.86 24.64
CA LEU A 532 17.24 -6.65 24.79
C LEU A 532 17.70 -6.94 26.23
N GLY A 533 16.91 -6.52 27.22
CA GLY A 533 17.14 -6.89 28.62
C GLY A 533 17.01 -8.38 28.88
N VAL A 534 15.95 -9.02 28.38
CA VAL A 534 15.69 -10.46 28.60
C VAL A 534 16.72 -11.36 27.93
N ARG A 535 17.11 -11.06 26.69
CA ARG A 535 17.93 -11.95 25.86
C ARG A 535 19.43 -11.71 26.01
N PHE A 536 19.83 -10.48 26.36
CA PHE A 536 21.23 -10.07 26.37
C PHE A 536 21.67 -9.37 27.66
N ASP A 537 20.78 -9.19 28.64
CA ASP A 537 21.06 -8.44 29.88
C ASP A 537 21.52 -6.99 29.60
N LEU A 538 20.89 -6.33 28.62
CA LEU A 538 21.24 -4.98 28.18
C LEU A 538 20.17 -3.95 28.53
N GLU A 539 20.59 -2.86 29.17
CA GLU A 539 19.78 -1.67 29.42
C GLU A 539 20.00 -0.61 28.33
N VAL A 540 19.26 -0.70 27.22
CA VAL A 540 19.34 0.25 26.10
C VAL A 540 18.29 1.37 26.26
N PRO A 541 18.65 2.67 26.25
CA PRO A 541 17.68 3.77 26.29
C PRO A 541 16.74 3.78 25.08
N GLY A 542 15.45 4.01 25.33
CA GLY A 542 14.43 4.05 24.27
C GLY A 542 14.57 5.24 23.30
N ASP A 543 15.27 6.29 23.72
CA ASP A 543 15.60 7.51 22.97
C ASP A 543 16.98 7.48 22.30
N TRP A 544 17.72 6.37 22.44
CA TRP A 544 18.96 6.20 21.72
C TRP A 544 18.73 6.10 20.21
N VAL A 545 19.52 6.84 19.44
CA VAL A 545 19.50 6.78 17.97
C VAL A 545 20.38 5.62 17.53
N HIS A 546 19.75 4.49 17.23
CA HIS A 546 20.47 3.29 16.82
C HIS A 546 21.10 3.43 15.44
N TRP A 547 22.05 2.53 15.18
CA TRP A 547 22.79 2.44 13.93
C TRP A 547 21.95 1.82 12.81
N ASN A 548 22.24 2.21 11.57
CA ASN A 548 21.64 1.70 10.35
C ASN A 548 22.57 0.68 9.68
N GLY A 549 22.08 -0.52 9.41
CA GLY A 549 22.87 -1.59 8.79
C GLY A 549 23.10 -1.45 7.27
N GLY A 550 22.62 -0.38 6.63
CA GLY A 550 22.67 -0.23 5.17
C GLY A 550 23.93 0.40 4.60
N VAL A 551 24.69 1.12 5.44
CA VAL A 551 26.04 1.61 5.10
C VAL A 551 26.93 1.45 6.33
N PHE A 552 27.98 0.63 6.20
CA PHE A 552 28.96 0.48 7.27
C PHE A 552 30.37 0.14 6.77
N LEU A 553 31.36 0.55 7.56
CA LEU A 553 32.77 0.33 7.31
C LEU A 553 33.29 -0.81 8.19
N PHE A 554 34.11 -1.67 7.58
CA PHE A 554 34.80 -2.75 8.27
C PHE A 554 36.19 -2.97 7.67
N GLY A 555 37.09 -3.51 8.49
CA GLY A 555 38.49 -3.74 8.19
C GLY A 555 39.05 -4.96 8.93
N PRO A 556 40.38 -5.11 8.99
CA PRO A 556 41.04 -6.27 9.60
C PRO A 556 40.67 -6.51 11.09
N ASP A 557 40.36 -5.46 11.83
CA ASP A 557 39.99 -5.48 13.25
C ASP A 557 38.47 -5.58 13.50
N SER A 558 37.65 -5.84 12.46
CA SER A 558 36.19 -5.93 12.59
C SER A 558 35.64 -7.31 12.94
N ALA A 559 36.47 -8.35 12.91
CA ALA A 559 36.01 -9.74 12.99
C ALA A 559 35.16 -10.01 14.23
N GLU A 560 35.62 -9.60 15.42
CA GLU A 560 34.89 -9.78 16.68
C GLU A 560 33.48 -9.18 16.64
N PHE A 561 33.36 -7.94 16.13
CA PHE A 561 32.08 -7.26 16.04
C PHE A 561 31.13 -7.97 15.08
N LEU A 562 31.61 -8.29 13.88
CA LEU A 562 30.78 -8.86 12.82
C LEU A 562 30.42 -10.32 13.11
N ASP A 563 31.31 -11.08 13.74
CA ASP A 563 31.02 -12.44 14.21
C ASP A 563 29.91 -12.44 15.26
N MET A 564 29.99 -11.54 16.25
CA MET A 564 28.96 -11.41 17.29
C MET A 564 27.62 -10.94 16.70
N TRP A 565 27.65 -9.98 15.77
CA TRP A 565 26.44 -9.51 15.10
C TRP A 565 25.78 -10.62 14.28
N ASN A 566 26.58 -11.38 13.52
CA ASN A 566 26.12 -12.53 12.74
C ASN A 566 25.47 -13.59 13.66
N GLU A 567 26.16 -14.03 14.71
CA GLU A 567 25.64 -15.02 15.65
C GLU A 567 24.28 -14.61 16.23
N ARG A 568 24.17 -13.35 16.69
CA ARG A 568 22.93 -12.82 17.29
C ARG A 568 21.80 -12.66 16.28
N ALA A 569 22.11 -12.25 15.05
CA ALA A 569 21.11 -12.16 13.99
C ALA A 569 20.53 -13.54 13.67
N LEU A 570 21.38 -14.56 13.55
CA LEU A 570 20.94 -15.93 13.30
C LEU A 570 20.13 -16.50 14.46
N ALA A 571 20.57 -16.29 15.70
CA ALA A 571 19.83 -16.73 16.88
C ALA A 571 18.41 -16.13 16.96
N SER A 572 18.25 -14.89 16.47
CA SER A 572 16.96 -14.20 16.48
C SER A 572 15.91 -14.77 15.53
N PHE A 573 16.30 -15.61 14.56
CA PHE A 573 15.37 -16.19 13.59
C PHE A 573 14.35 -17.13 14.24
N ASP A 574 14.74 -17.76 15.36
CA ASP A 574 13.90 -18.71 16.09
C ASP A 574 13.12 -18.06 17.25
N TRP A 575 13.21 -16.74 17.41
CA TRP A 575 12.53 -16.02 18.49
C TRP A 575 11.17 -15.51 18.03
N PRO A 576 10.05 -16.07 18.51
CA PRO A 576 8.72 -15.70 18.02
C PRO A 576 8.34 -14.25 18.32
N GLU A 577 8.97 -13.62 19.31
CA GLU A 577 8.75 -12.21 19.64
C GLU A 577 9.43 -11.27 18.64
N TRP A 578 10.46 -11.74 17.93
CA TRP A 578 11.25 -10.95 17.00
C TRP A 578 10.79 -11.18 15.56
N ARG A 579 10.91 -10.16 14.72
CA ARG A 579 10.82 -10.33 13.28
C ARG A 579 12.21 -10.65 12.76
N THR A 580 12.30 -11.51 11.75
CA THR A 580 13.53 -11.83 11.03
C THR A 580 14.18 -10.55 10.48
N ARG A 581 15.16 -9.99 11.21
CA ARG A 581 15.89 -8.75 10.91
C ARG A 581 17.24 -8.75 11.63
N ASP A 582 18.21 -8.06 11.06
CA ASP A 582 19.57 -7.88 11.59
C ASP A 582 19.68 -6.73 12.63
N GLN A 583 18.82 -5.72 12.52
CA GLN A 583 19.01 -4.44 13.23
C GLN A 583 18.83 -4.51 14.76
N GLY A 584 17.93 -5.37 15.27
CA GLY A 584 17.83 -5.58 16.72
C GLY A 584 19.07 -6.27 17.29
N ALA A 585 19.65 -7.21 16.55
CA ALA A 585 20.92 -7.86 16.88
C ALA A 585 22.10 -6.88 16.78
N LEU A 586 22.05 -5.93 15.83
CA LEU A 586 23.04 -4.85 15.73
C LEU A 586 23.05 -4.00 17.00
N ILE A 587 21.87 -3.55 17.46
CA ILE A 587 21.73 -2.78 18.72
C ILE A 587 22.35 -3.54 19.88
N ALA A 588 22.00 -4.82 20.03
CA ALA A 588 22.56 -5.64 21.10
C ALA A 588 24.10 -5.69 21.03
N THR A 589 24.65 -5.91 19.84
CA THR A 589 26.11 -6.03 19.61
C THR A 589 26.85 -4.76 19.98
N VAL A 590 26.33 -3.61 19.53
CA VAL A 590 26.90 -2.28 19.86
C VAL A 590 26.97 -2.06 21.37
N TRP A 591 25.89 -2.36 22.09
CA TRP A 591 25.82 -2.14 23.53
C TRP A 591 26.65 -3.15 24.34
N THR A 592 26.74 -4.40 23.88
CA THR A 592 27.63 -5.40 24.52
C THR A 592 29.09 -4.99 24.42
N LEU A 593 29.51 -4.43 23.29
CA LEU A 593 30.89 -4.01 23.05
C LEU A 593 31.19 -2.59 23.53
N GLY A 594 30.23 -1.90 24.16
CA GLY A 594 30.43 -0.54 24.67
C GLY A 594 30.65 0.51 23.58
N LEU A 595 30.13 0.30 22.36
CA LEU A 595 30.36 1.15 21.19
C LEU A 595 29.26 2.19 20.97
N GLN A 596 28.28 2.31 21.85
CA GLN A 596 27.09 3.17 21.64
C GLN A 596 27.38 4.66 21.45
N ASP A 597 28.55 5.12 21.91
CA ASP A 597 29.01 6.51 21.85
C ASP A 597 30.02 6.76 20.72
N THR A 598 30.38 5.73 19.94
CA THR A 598 31.29 5.85 18.81
C THR A 598 30.72 6.81 17.75
N PRO A 599 31.55 7.70 17.18
CA PRO A 599 31.12 8.58 16.10
C PRO A 599 30.51 7.79 14.93
N ARG A 600 29.32 8.21 14.50
CA ARG A 600 28.61 7.60 13.38
C ARG A 600 29.05 8.22 12.06
N ILE A 601 28.90 7.46 10.98
CA ILE A 601 29.08 7.96 9.62
C ILE A 601 28.15 9.17 9.41
N PRO A 602 28.65 10.29 8.87
CA PRO A 602 27.84 11.48 8.64
C PRO A 602 26.63 11.20 7.73
N PRO A 603 25.47 11.87 7.95
CA PRO A 603 24.27 11.67 7.13
C PRO A 603 24.49 11.89 5.64
N GLU A 604 25.52 12.62 5.25
CA GLU A 604 25.88 12.83 3.84
C GLU A 604 26.22 11.53 3.11
N PHE A 605 26.74 10.50 3.79
CA PHE A 605 27.11 9.22 3.19
C PHE A 605 26.03 8.15 3.36
N ASN A 606 24.95 8.44 4.08
CA ASN A 606 23.79 7.55 4.15
C ASN A 606 22.52 8.37 4.47
N PHE A 607 22.14 9.25 3.54
CA PHE A 607 20.94 10.07 3.76
C PHE A 607 19.70 9.25 3.41
N ILE A 608 18.93 8.87 4.43
CA ILE A 608 17.70 8.10 4.24
C ILE A 608 16.60 9.00 3.67
N ALA A 609 16.34 8.87 2.37
CA ALA A 609 15.30 9.59 1.67
C ALA A 609 14.03 8.72 1.54
N ASP A 610 13.34 8.55 2.66
CA ASP A 610 12.05 7.88 2.71
C ASP A 610 10.94 8.75 2.09
N LEU A 611 10.34 8.31 0.99
CA LEU A 611 9.23 9.04 0.33
C LEU A 611 7.96 9.01 1.19
N GLY A 612 7.88 8.12 2.17
CA GLY A 612 6.86 8.08 3.22
C GLY A 612 7.03 9.20 4.25
N ASN A 613 8.22 9.79 4.41
CA ASN A 613 8.43 10.92 5.30
C ASN A 613 7.70 12.16 4.76
N SER A 614 6.67 12.58 5.49
CA SER A 614 5.81 13.69 5.09
C SER A 614 6.47 15.07 5.17
N ASP A 615 7.67 15.16 5.75
CA ASP A 615 8.47 16.37 5.97
C ASP A 615 9.79 16.38 5.16
N LEU A 616 10.11 15.33 4.40
CA LEU A 616 11.30 15.25 3.57
C LEU A 616 11.41 16.45 2.61
N CYS A 617 12.60 17.03 2.49
CA CYS A 617 12.83 18.22 1.68
C CYS A 617 14.07 18.05 0.79
N LEU A 618 14.01 18.64 -0.39
CA LEU A 618 15.13 18.82 -1.31
C LEU A 618 15.08 20.24 -1.87
N ASP A 619 16.05 21.06 -1.46
CA ASP A 619 16.26 22.39 -1.99
C ASP A 619 17.53 22.38 -2.85
N PRO A 620 17.52 22.97 -4.05
CA PRO A 620 18.69 22.93 -4.92
C PRO A 620 19.94 23.50 -4.23
N ASP A 621 19.82 24.56 -3.42
CA ASP A 621 20.98 25.27 -2.86
C ASP A 621 21.44 24.66 -1.52
N ARG A 622 20.49 24.19 -0.70
CA ARG A 622 20.75 23.63 0.63
C ARG A 622 20.98 22.12 0.66
N GLY A 623 20.40 21.37 -0.27
CA GLY A 623 20.45 19.91 -0.30
C GLY A 623 19.21 19.25 0.31
N TRP A 624 19.40 18.09 0.93
CA TRP A 624 18.38 17.23 1.50
C TRP A 624 18.15 17.54 2.99
N ALA A 625 16.92 17.44 3.47
CA ALA A 625 16.62 17.52 4.90
C ALA A 625 15.45 16.62 5.26
N LEU A 626 15.51 15.95 6.41
CA LEU A 626 14.42 15.10 6.90
C LEU A 626 13.22 15.92 7.42
N HIS A 627 13.40 17.22 7.60
CA HIS A 627 12.38 18.16 8.04
C HIS A 627 12.66 19.59 7.52
N PRO A 628 11.65 20.44 7.27
CA PRO A 628 11.86 21.79 6.71
C PRO A 628 12.74 22.73 7.56
N ALA A 629 12.85 22.44 8.86
CA ALA A 629 13.74 23.18 9.76
C ALA A 629 15.23 22.84 9.57
N GLY A 630 15.56 21.78 8.84
CA GLY A 630 16.91 21.22 8.77
C GLY A 630 17.18 20.18 9.88
N PRO A 631 18.44 19.77 10.07
CA PRO A 631 19.62 20.20 9.30
C PRO A 631 19.52 19.83 7.81
N TRP A 632 20.22 20.59 6.97
CA TRP A 632 20.27 20.38 5.53
C TRP A 632 21.63 19.79 5.14
N HIS A 633 21.61 18.68 4.40
CA HIS A 633 22.76 17.86 4.07
C HIS A 633 22.97 17.82 2.56
N ARG A 634 24.23 17.84 2.16
CA ARG A 634 24.62 17.64 0.76
C ARG A 634 25.00 16.18 0.52
N ALA A 635 23.99 15.31 0.50
CA ALA A 635 24.17 13.87 0.36
C ALA A 635 25.05 13.47 -0.84
N HIS A 636 25.98 12.56 -0.58
CA HIS A 636 26.78 11.79 -1.52
C HIS A 636 26.08 10.49 -1.91
N MET A 637 25.40 9.86 -0.95
CA MET A 637 24.62 8.64 -1.12
C MET A 637 23.24 8.79 -0.48
N LEU A 638 22.21 8.29 -1.16
CA LEU A 638 20.83 8.23 -0.69
C LEU A 638 20.43 6.79 -0.40
N HIS A 639 19.77 6.57 0.73
CA HIS A 639 19.15 5.28 1.06
C HIS A 639 17.64 5.35 0.81
N LEU A 640 17.13 4.51 -0.10
CA LEU A 640 15.80 4.66 -0.70
C LEU A 640 14.84 3.49 -0.39
N TYR A 641 14.45 3.33 0.88
CA TYR A 641 13.57 2.24 1.33
C TYR A 641 12.24 2.04 0.58
N THR A 642 11.61 3.13 0.15
CA THR A 642 10.27 3.08 -0.46
C THR A 642 10.29 3.26 -1.97
N SER A 643 11.47 3.37 -2.58
CA SER A 643 11.60 3.58 -4.02
C SER A 643 11.58 2.24 -4.76
N ARG A 644 11.07 2.25 -6.00
CA ARG A 644 10.94 1.04 -6.83
C ARG A 644 12.17 0.84 -7.69
N LEU A 645 13.28 0.53 -7.05
CA LEU A 645 14.59 0.41 -7.72
C LEU A 645 14.64 -0.80 -8.66
N GLU A 646 13.70 -1.73 -8.53
CA GLU A 646 13.50 -2.86 -9.42
C GLU A 646 12.93 -2.51 -10.80
N ASP A 647 12.36 -1.31 -10.99
CA ASP A 647 11.80 -0.92 -12.28
C ASP A 647 12.95 -0.60 -13.25
N PRO A 648 13.09 -1.29 -14.40
CA PRO A 648 14.16 -1.00 -15.36
C PRO A 648 14.15 0.45 -15.87
N ASN A 649 12.99 1.12 -15.79
CA ASN A 649 12.83 2.52 -16.19
C ASN A 649 13.04 3.50 -15.05
N TRP A 650 13.42 3.06 -13.85
CA TRP A 650 13.60 3.91 -12.68
C TRP A 650 14.68 4.97 -12.93
N GLU A 651 14.38 6.21 -12.53
CA GLU A 651 15.29 7.34 -12.64
C GLU A 651 15.23 8.22 -11.38
N LEU A 652 16.39 8.44 -10.74
CA LEU A 652 16.54 9.29 -9.54
C LEU A 652 15.84 10.65 -9.68
N GLY A 653 16.02 11.32 -10.83
CA GLY A 653 15.45 12.64 -11.06
C GLY A 653 13.93 12.65 -11.15
N ARG A 654 13.34 11.64 -11.80
CA ARG A 654 11.89 11.56 -12.05
C ARG A 654 11.15 10.98 -10.85
N ASP A 655 11.70 9.93 -10.26
CA ASP A 655 11.00 9.08 -9.31
C ASP A 655 11.31 9.44 -7.85
N VAL A 656 12.33 10.27 -7.59
CA VAL A 656 12.68 10.71 -6.22
C VAL A 656 12.78 12.24 -6.12
N GLU A 657 13.72 12.86 -6.84
CA GLU A 657 14.00 14.29 -6.64
C GLU A 657 12.85 15.20 -7.05
N ALA A 658 12.26 15.00 -8.25
CA ALA A 658 11.19 15.85 -8.73
C ALA A 658 9.95 15.84 -7.82
N PRO A 659 9.46 14.68 -7.34
CA PRO A 659 8.43 14.60 -6.31
C PRO A 659 8.77 15.39 -5.04
N VAL A 660 9.98 15.20 -4.50
CA VAL A 660 10.40 15.85 -3.25
C VAL A 660 10.53 17.36 -3.42
N VAL A 661 11.09 17.84 -4.53
CA VAL A 661 11.21 19.29 -4.84
C VAL A 661 9.85 19.95 -4.95
N ARG A 662 8.87 19.32 -5.63
CA ARG A 662 7.49 19.87 -5.75
C ARG A 662 6.84 20.06 -4.38
N GLN A 663 7.10 19.15 -3.44
CA GLN A 663 6.52 19.20 -2.11
C GLN A 663 7.31 20.13 -1.16
N THR A 664 8.61 20.31 -1.38
CA THR A 664 9.51 21.08 -0.50
C THR A 664 9.02 22.51 -0.24
N LEU A 665 8.52 23.21 -1.28
CA LEU A 665 8.02 24.58 -1.12
C LEU A 665 6.76 24.64 -0.26
N VAL A 666 5.82 23.71 -0.49
CA VAL A 666 4.58 23.62 0.28
C VAL A 666 4.87 23.25 1.73
N ARG A 667 5.76 22.27 1.96
CA ARG A 667 6.23 21.84 3.28
C ARG A 667 6.88 22.99 4.06
N THR A 668 7.83 23.68 3.43
CA THR A 668 8.52 24.82 4.05
C THR A 668 7.56 25.96 4.42
N LEU A 669 6.61 26.29 3.54
CA LEU A 669 5.62 27.33 3.83
C LEU A 669 4.67 26.92 4.95
N ARG A 670 4.23 25.66 4.97
CA ARG A 670 3.37 25.11 6.03
C ARG A 670 4.08 25.16 7.37
N TRP A 671 5.34 24.73 7.42
CA TRP A 671 6.16 24.79 8.62
C TRP A 671 6.34 26.23 9.12
N ARG A 672 6.70 27.18 8.23
CA ARG A 672 6.84 28.60 8.62
C ARG A 672 5.56 29.18 9.21
N ARG A 673 4.40 28.86 8.61
CA ARG A 673 3.09 29.30 9.16
C ARG A 673 2.79 28.65 10.51
N PHE A 674 3.14 27.38 10.68
CA PHE A 674 3.00 26.68 11.95
C PHE A 674 3.89 27.32 13.04
N GLU A 675 5.14 27.63 12.72
CA GLU A 675 6.09 28.25 13.64
C GLU A 675 5.60 29.64 14.09
N VAL A 676 5.18 30.50 13.15
CA VAL A 676 4.58 31.80 13.47
C VAL A 676 3.36 31.64 14.39
N ARG A 677 2.54 30.61 14.16
CA ARG A 677 1.38 30.31 15.01
C ARG A 677 1.77 29.85 16.41
N GLN A 678 2.80 29.01 16.55
CA GLN A 678 3.26 28.57 17.88
C GLN A 678 3.83 29.75 18.65
N ARG A 679 4.67 30.58 18.01
CA ARG A 679 5.16 31.82 18.63
C ARG A 679 4.03 32.73 19.09
N ALA A 680 3.03 32.98 18.24
CA ALA A 680 1.85 33.77 18.63
C ALA A 680 1.03 33.12 19.76
N LYS A 681 0.97 31.79 19.82
CA LYS A 681 0.29 31.06 20.90
C LYS A 681 1.08 31.16 22.21
N ASP A 682 2.39 31.00 22.16
CA ASP A 682 3.28 31.10 23.32
C ASP A 682 3.28 32.54 23.84
N GLU A 683 3.35 33.54 22.96
CA GLU A 683 3.16 34.95 23.29
C GLU A 683 1.80 35.21 23.96
N TYR A 684 0.71 34.65 23.44
CA TYR A 684 -0.62 34.76 24.06
C TYR A 684 -0.71 34.10 25.45
N LEU A 685 -0.09 32.93 25.62
CA LEU A 685 -0.06 32.20 26.90
C LEU A 685 0.82 32.92 27.92
N ASN A 686 1.91 33.55 27.47
CA ASN A 686 2.83 34.34 28.28
C ASN A 686 2.27 35.72 28.62
N ALA A 687 1.38 36.29 27.79
CA ALA A 687 0.66 37.55 28.04
C ALA A 687 -0.47 37.40 29.11
N ARG A 688 -0.21 36.66 30.19
CA ARG A 688 -1.21 36.30 31.22
C ARG A 688 -1.82 37.50 31.96
N SER A 689 -1.26 38.71 31.84
CA SER A 689 -1.70 39.93 32.54
C SER A 689 -2.22 41.08 31.67
N ASP A 690 -2.13 41.03 30.33
CA ASP A 690 -2.55 42.17 29.45
C ASP A 690 -3.64 41.79 28.44
N LEU A 691 -4.84 42.34 28.63
CA LEU A 691 -6.03 42.16 27.78
C LEU A 691 -5.89 42.80 26.39
N THR A 692 -5.08 43.84 26.27
CA THR A 692 -4.86 44.59 25.02
C THR A 692 -3.98 43.79 24.06
N GLN A 693 -2.90 43.20 24.60
CA GLN A 693 -2.02 42.28 23.87
C GLN A 693 -2.77 41.03 23.39
N ARG A 694 -3.70 40.50 24.21
CA ARG A 694 -4.58 39.38 23.83
C ARG A 694 -5.50 39.70 22.65
N ARG A 695 -6.07 40.90 22.59
CA ARG A 695 -6.96 41.32 21.48
C ARG A 695 -6.20 41.46 20.16
N GLN A 696 -4.97 41.93 20.20
CA GLN A 696 -4.12 42.08 19.01
C GLN A 696 -3.75 40.71 18.41
N VAL A 697 -3.40 39.72 19.24
CA VAL A 697 -3.12 38.35 18.80
C VAL A 697 -4.39 37.64 18.28
N TRP A 698 -5.56 37.94 18.86
CA TRP A 698 -6.84 37.38 18.40
C TRP A 698 -7.25 37.88 16.99
N GLY A 699 -6.96 39.13 16.65
CA GLY A 699 -7.21 39.70 15.33
C GLY A 699 -6.42 39.04 14.20
N GLN A 700 -5.24 38.45 14.49
CA GLN A 700 -4.50 37.63 13.52
C GLN A 700 -5.08 36.22 13.35
N ARG A 701 -5.71 35.66 14.39
CA ARG A 701 -6.33 34.32 14.35
C ARG A 701 -7.61 34.25 13.51
N SER A 702 -8.38 35.34 13.42
CA SER A 702 -9.69 35.35 12.75
C SER A 702 -9.60 35.33 11.21
N ARG A 703 -8.43 35.64 10.63
CA ARG A 703 -8.22 35.59 9.17
C ARG A 703 -8.07 34.17 8.59
N ASP A 704 -7.91 33.14 9.42
CA ASP A 704 -7.59 31.76 8.98
C ASP A 704 -8.60 30.70 9.47
N GLY A 705 -9.91 30.97 9.40
CA GLY A 705 -10.98 30.06 9.83
C GLY A 705 -10.94 28.63 9.26
N TYR A 706 -10.31 28.45 8.09
CA TYR A 706 -10.19 27.18 7.37
C TYR A 706 -9.52 26.04 8.18
N TRP A 707 -8.45 26.33 8.93
CA TRP A 707 -7.71 25.29 9.66
C TRP A 707 -8.29 24.97 11.05
N GLY A 708 -9.09 25.89 11.61
CA GLY A 708 -9.89 25.63 12.82
C GLY A 708 -10.97 24.59 12.59
N ILE A 709 -11.55 24.57 11.38
CA ILE A 709 -12.54 23.57 10.96
C ILE A 709 -11.87 22.21 10.71
N ARG A 710 -10.74 22.16 9.99
CA ARG A 710 -10.00 20.90 9.73
C ARG A 710 -9.53 20.20 11.02
N SER A 711 -8.99 20.96 11.98
CA SER A 711 -8.51 20.39 13.25
C SER A 711 -9.67 19.88 14.13
N ARG A 712 -10.80 20.60 14.17
CA ARG A 712 -12.00 20.16 14.91
C ARG A 712 -12.66 18.95 14.27
N LEU A 713 -12.82 18.91 12.94
CA LEU A 713 -13.37 17.75 12.24
C LEU A 713 -12.45 16.53 12.37
N GLY A 714 -11.13 16.71 12.25
CA GLY A 714 -10.17 15.62 12.47
C GLY A 714 -10.22 15.04 13.89
N LEU A 715 -10.29 15.89 14.91
CA LEU A 715 -10.39 15.47 16.32
C LEU A 715 -11.75 14.85 16.68
N TYR A 716 -12.85 15.41 16.18
CA TYR A 716 -14.19 14.92 16.45
C TYR A 716 -14.42 13.54 15.82
N TRP A 717 -13.80 13.29 14.66
CA TRP A 717 -13.97 12.05 13.94
C TRP A 717 -12.97 10.94 14.35
N LEU A 718 -11.75 11.32 14.78
CA LEU A 718 -10.85 10.41 15.53
C LEU A 718 -11.54 9.78 16.75
N ARG A 719 -12.43 10.53 17.41
CA ARG A 719 -13.26 10.03 18.53
C ARG A 719 -14.35 9.04 18.11
N ILE A 720 -14.88 9.14 16.89
CA ILE A 720 -16.06 8.34 16.46
C ILE A 720 -15.65 6.98 15.86
N ARG A 721 -14.54 6.87 15.12
CA ARG A 721 -14.15 5.59 14.48
C ARG A 721 -13.03 4.81 15.17
N ARG A 722 -12.17 5.43 15.98
CA ARG A 722 -10.95 4.75 16.49
C ARG A 722 -11.08 4.08 17.86
N GLN A 723 -12.25 4.14 18.50
CA GLN A 723 -12.48 3.46 19.78
C GLN A 723 -13.90 2.85 19.86
N PRO A 724 -14.24 1.82 19.07
CA PRO A 724 -15.51 1.11 19.22
C PRO A 724 -15.67 0.52 20.64
N GLN A 725 -14.55 0.24 21.32
CA GLN A 725 -14.54 -0.25 22.71
C GLN A 725 -14.98 0.79 23.77
N ARG A 726 -15.04 2.09 23.44
CA ARG A 726 -15.57 3.12 24.36
C ARG A 726 -17.07 3.36 24.22
N LEU A 727 -17.72 2.78 23.20
CA LEU A 727 -19.16 2.80 22.99
C LEU A 727 -19.84 1.52 23.52
N ARG A 728 -19.21 0.79 24.44
CA ARG A 728 -19.90 -0.29 25.17
C ARG A 728 -20.98 0.34 26.07
N PRO A 729 -22.24 -0.13 26.03
CA PRO A 729 -23.33 0.37 26.88
C PRO A 729 -22.93 0.41 28.37
N SER A 730 -22.13 -0.56 28.82
CA SER A 730 -21.61 -0.64 30.18
C SER A 730 -20.72 0.53 30.60
N ARG A 731 -19.93 1.11 29.68
CA ARG A 731 -19.09 2.30 29.97
C ARG A 731 -19.86 3.60 29.84
N ILE A 732 -20.88 3.65 28.97
CA ILE A 732 -21.80 4.79 28.87
C ILE A 732 -22.65 4.88 30.15
N ALA A 733 -23.13 3.74 30.66
CA ALA A 733 -23.80 3.63 31.96
C ALA A 733 -22.87 4.01 33.12
N ALA A 734 -21.61 3.56 33.13
CA ALA A 734 -20.64 3.95 34.15
C ALA A 734 -20.23 5.44 34.09
N SER A 735 -20.27 6.05 32.91
CA SER A 735 -20.06 7.49 32.70
C SER A 735 -21.28 8.31 33.13
N ALA A 736 -22.48 7.79 32.89
CA ALA A 736 -23.74 8.40 33.36
C ALA A 736 -23.88 8.28 34.89
N ALA A 737 -23.50 7.15 35.48
CA ALA A 737 -23.45 6.94 36.93
C ALA A 737 -22.44 7.87 37.63
N ARG A 738 -21.26 8.11 37.02
CA ARG A 738 -20.28 9.08 37.54
C ARG A 738 -20.72 10.54 37.41
N ARG A 739 -21.60 10.86 36.45
CA ARG A 739 -22.13 12.22 36.27
C ARG A 739 -23.40 12.49 37.08
N SER A 740 -24.10 11.45 37.54
CA SER A 740 -25.31 11.56 38.36
C SER A 740 -25.04 11.64 39.87
N GLY A 741 -23.78 11.55 40.31
CA GLY A 741 -23.42 11.92 41.68
C GLY A 741 -23.99 11.01 42.78
N GLU A 742 -24.31 9.75 42.47
CA GLU A 742 -24.63 8.77 43.52
C GLU A 742 -23.34 8.36 44.25
N ARG A 743 -23.05 9.06 45.34
CA ARG A 743 -22.14 8.59 46.39
C ARG A 743 -22.76 7.32 46.99
N ARG A 744 -22.23 6.15 46.64
CA ARG A 744 -22.34 4.99 47.53
C ARG A 744 -21.41 5.23 48.70
N SER A 745 -22.00 5.53 49.86
CA SER A 745 -21.38 5.43 51.17
C SER A 745 -20.78 4.03 51.35
N ALA A 746 -19.47 4.00 51.56
CA ALA A 746 -18.77 2.82 52.06
C ALA A 746 -18.74 2.92 53.58
N GLU A 747 -19.16 1.85 54.25
CA GLU A 747 -18.72 1.43 55.59
C GLU A 747 -19.38 0.09 55.94
N PRO A 748 -18.73 -0.76 56.76
CA PRO A 748 -17.38 -1.31 56.64
C PRO A 748 -17.37 -2.70 56.00
#